data_AF-A0A7V4AAB9-F1
#
_entry.id   AF-A0A7V4AAB9-F1
#
_cell.length_a   1.000
_cell.length_b   1.000
_cell.length_c   1.000
_cell.angle_alpha   90.00
_cell.angle_beta   90.00
_cell.angle_gamma   90.00
#
_symmetry.space_group_name_H-M   'P 1'
#
loop_
_entity.id
_entity.type
_entity.pdbx_description
1 polymer ?
#
loop_
_entity_poly.entity_id
_entity_poly.type
_entity_poly.pdbx_seq_one_letter_code
_entity_poly.pdbx_strand_id
1 'polypeptide(L)'
;MSEKKLPRKNFTGKTLLLITTLTLMPLLPFLISKCGTKTEMEIKDEELAKAPELEESINQIPKPKSITIKKLDEKDIENLKPTTPEEGSAFKAKPGDILVETEKIKVIIQQPSREIGVSTYGGNIIDADIKRDDGTFRDVVGEENWFWFLGHTLKPEKVGKWKENVIAATGKLDLLDFINANGLAETVFKNYIPNFELPFKVDEERPIKATKYFVFSDGNYVKIIDVACNEGKEEIPFFFFADIIDSGGDVEFFIPSSELKGYGYKSPLPTGLSVFKTDFIAFVSEKLDSSYGIFPETENNVSLIASGVAVIAYGMLEGDGLNSLLSIARGTSSKFITIKPSECLKNEKYFIIGNGSASSLTDEFFRIKSRKEKTEVYQVQGKVSISDLQVLPSKPRIAVFDKQNKLITTAGGDIYGNFKLVLPAGEYKFIAEIKEMPPSEPKIISVPSVQDVQLQIGKPSKIIISALEKKISGEEINIPAKVSFLCKGECPKKICIKGCEILSTSFRDYVYDPLPDGVQEVVFLKDGKTQEISIAPGSYKIVVSRGMEYSRYETEVNLQPGEEVRIKAYLHRVANSDGWLSADTHVHAVNSPDSPVSLIDRVITFAGEGVDIIISTDHDWLTDYEPAIEMVGLKDFLSSLVGQEITTFSYGHFNAYPLKLDKKEPSDGALDWAEKYDRYQKYGIKESEKEKFRFLRSLHPREIFKNAHLMKPENFARNIVQVNHPRSGGMGYFDYVLLDTLKLTTAIDPCIHRIFPPAGTCGGAEIVGGDTGLFIPLQILKDMANLERFDAIEVYNSYYEIPIVMNDWFTFLNHGVHITGVGVSDTHQKFQVHPGIGRTFVWVGKGNDLPSKFREDIQVKNTFINNLADGKVFISNGIILEDFKLCGARGNAEECAEMGWSNMKNLTSNFKLKIKVKSADWVKFDTLKIFINTRKTAAKSKKPVEKWPTPYYATSITPIPQEIEIQGNRFGWLVFETEIPLTPPAEDFWVVAVVSCENSCEPENPMFPVIVDKRVKPMLITNPIYIDQNGDGKFTPPPPTYAEESSQAPHYEDHQKNGKGIAPKSKRGKTDENNILEKIIKSLHIH
;
A
#
# COMPACT_ATOMS: atom_id res chain seq x y z
N MET A 1 -33.93 35.66 57.69
CA MET A 1 -35.10 35.81 56.78
C MET A 1 -34.62 36.39 55.45
N SER A 2 -35.45 36.32 54.41
CA SER A 2 -35.21 36.78 53.03
C SER A 2 -35.44 38.31 52.88
N GLU A 3 -35.34 39.01 51.73
CA GLU A 3 -35.27 38.61 50.30
C GLU A 3 -34.77 39.71 49.30
N LYS A 4 -34.26 39.29 48.12
CA LYS A 4 -34.22 39.90 46.74
C LYS A 4 -34.01 41.40 46.43
N LYS A 5 -33.19 41.67 45.38
CA LYS A 5 -33.16 42.78 44.38
C LYS A 5 -32.19 42.40 43.20
N LEU A 6 -32.15 42.96 41.96
CA LEU A 6 -33.13 43.54 40.99
C LEU A 6 -32.47 43.53 39.54
N PRO A 7 -32.79 44.32 38.46
CA PRO A 7 -32.65 43.85 37.04
C PRO A 7 -31.66 44.64 36.12
N ARG A 8 -31.74 44.47 34.78
CA ARG A 8 -30.95 45.19 33.73
C ARG A 8 -31.72 45.52 32.42
N LYS A 9 -31.41 46.69 31.81
CA LYS A 9 -31.69 47.23 30.44
C LYS A 9 -30.86 48.54 30.26
N ASN A 10 -30.52 49.16 29.10
CA ASN A 10 -30.55 48.85 27.65
C ASN A 10 -29.63 49.86 26.85
N PHE A 11 -29.53 49.69 25.52
CA PHE A 11 -29.19 50.72 24.48
C PHE A 11 -27.72 51.17 24.24
N THR A 12 -27.52 52.04 23.21
CA THR A 12 -26.41 52.00 22.21
C THR A 12 -25.90 53.38 21.73
N GLY A 13 -24.61 53.54 21.36
CA GLY A 13 -24.19 54.63 20.43
C GLY A 13 -22.70 55.08 20.35
N LYS A 14 -22.10 54.93 19.14
CA LYS A 14 -21.07 55.74 18.42
C LYS A 14 -20.04 56.70 19.12
N THR A 15 -18.74 56.38 18.95
CA THR A 15 -17.73 57.12 18.10
C THR A 15 -16.97 58.41 18.56
N LEU A 16 -15.61 58.30 18.63
CA LEU A 16 -14.50 59.24 18.24
C LEU A 16 -13.75 60.22 19.21
N LEU A 17 -12.38 60.18 19.14
CA LEU A 17 -11.36 61.29 19.12
C LEU A 17 -11.12 62.21 20.38
N LEU A 18 -10.02 62.98 20.63
CA LEU A 18 -8.70 63.29 19.97
C LEU A 18 -7.68 64.02 20.95
N ILE A 19 -6.35 63.70 20.96
CA ILE A 19 -5.13 64.54 21.28
C ILE A 19 -5.03 65.24 22.70
N THR A 20 -3.91 65.70 23.32
CA THR A 20 -2.45 66.00 23.07
C THR A 20 -1.60 65.51 24.29
N THR A 21 -0.27 65.58 24.45
CA THR A 21 0.84 66.50 24.02
C THR A 21 2.17 65.78 23.69
N LEU A 22 3.15 66.50 23.12
CA LEU A 22 4.52 66.02 22.75
C LEU A 22 5.60 66.56 23.73
N THR A 23 6.79 65.92 23.75
CA THR A 23 8.08 66.56 23.32
C THR A 23 9.30 65.61 23.26
N LEU A 24 9.97 65.60 22.10
CA LEU A 24 11.43 65.52 21.83
C LEU A 24 12.34 64.34 22.30
N MET A 25 13.10 63.84 21.31
CA MET A 25 14.38 63.09 21.39
C MET A 25 15.58 64.10 21.23
N PRO A 26 16.89 63.75 21.35
CA PRO A 26 17.55 62.51 20.90
C PRO A 26 18.75 61.97 21.73
N LEU A 27 19.52 61.03 21.13
CA LEU A 27 20.86 60.49 21.44
C LEU A 27 20.97 59.13 22.18
N LEU A 28 21.92 58.33 21.69
CA LEU A 28 22.40 56.99 22.09
C LEU A 28 23.91 57.12 22.50
N PRO A 29 24.68 56.09 22.96
CA PRO A 29 24.45 54.64 22.90
C PRO A 29 24.86 53.80 24.15
N PHE A 30 24.80 52.45 23.99
CA PHE A 30 25.50 51.35 24.71
C PHE A 30 24.93 50.70 26.00
N LEU A 31 24.95 49.35 25.95
CA LEU A 31 25.03 48.31 26.99
C LEU A 31 23.77 47.82 27.76
N ILE A 32 23.39 46.57 27.42
CA ILE A 32 22.90 45.47 28.28
C ILE A 32 21.45 45.60 28.83
N SER A 33 20.58 44.57 28.79
CA SER A 33 20.72 43.17 28.32
C SER A 33 19.59 42.74 27.40
N LYS A 34 19.87 41.79 26.49
CA LYS A 34 18.85 40.89 25.94
C LYS A 34 18.45 39.86 27.02
N CYS A 35 17.19 39.44 27.04
CA CYS A 35 16.79 38.14 27.57
C CYS A 35 15.51 37.68 26.86
N GLY A 36 15.68 37.08 25.69
CA GLY A 36 14.63 36.36 24.96
C GLY A 36 14.88 34.87 25.07
N THR A 37 13.79 34.09 25.12
CA THR A 37 13.76 32.62 25.26
C THR A 37 14.83 31.91 24.43
N LYS A 38 15.68 31.11 25.10
CA LYS A 38 16.84 30.42 24.47
C LYS A 38 17.00 28.96 24.93
N THR A 39 16.01 28.40 25.62
CA THR A 39 16.16 27.22 26.49
C THR A 39 15.44 25.96 26.04
N GLU A 40 14.57 26.00 25.02
CA GLU A 40 13.77 24.83 24.60
C GLU A 40 14.44 23.97 23.50
N MET A 41 15.50 24.46 22.86
CA MET A 41 16.15 23.80 21.71
C MET A 41 17.56 23.28 22.00
N GLU A 42 18.12 23.49 23.19
CA GLU A 42 19.48 23.07 23.55
C GLU A 42 19.42 21.80 24.44
N ILE A 43 20.07 20.70 24.02
CA ILE A 43 20.26 19.48 24.83
C ILE A 43 21.60 19.54 25.53
N LYS A 44 21.63 19.17 26.81
CA LYS A 44 22.86 19.19 27.61
C LYS A 44 23.70 17.92 27.41
N ASP A 45 25.00 18.07 27.63
CA ASP A 45 25.97 16.98 27.56
C ASP A 45 25.70 15.81 28.55
N GLU A 46 25.06 16.09 29.69
CA GLU A 46 24.63 15.10 30.70
C GLU A 46 23.42 14.25 30.28
N GLU A 47 22.65 14.69 29.28
CA GLU A 47 21.37 14.07 28.87
C GLU A 47 21.53 13.01 27.77
N LEU A 48 22.73 12.88 27.21
CA LEU A 48 23.02 12.08 26.02
C LEU A 48 23.63 10.70 26.36
N ALA A 49 23.47 9.73 25.47
CA ALA A 49 24.24 8.48 25.44
C ALA A 49 25.53 8.69 24.63
N LYS A 50 26.70 8.31 25.16
CA LYS A 50 28.01 8.65 24.55
C LYS A 50 28.96 7.44 24.55
N ALA A 51 29.24 6.94 23.35
CA ALA A 51 30.21 5.87 23.11
C ALA A 51 31.66 6.41 23.03
N PRO A 52 32.67 5.54 23.18
CA PRO A 52 34.04 5.84 22.79
C PRO A 52 34.13 6.40 21.36
N GLU A 53 35.11 7.28 21.11
CA GLU A 53 35.41 7.87 19.80
C GLU A 53 34.26 8.69 19.14
N LEU A 54 33.11 8.88 19.79
CA LEU A 54 32.00 9.70 19.28
C LEU A 54 32.46 11.12 18.91
N GLU A 55 33.28 11.74 19.77
CA GLU A 55 33.86 13.06 19.50
C GLU A 55 34.78 13.05 18.27
N GLU A 56 35.52 11.97 18.02
CA GLU A 56 36.37 11.89 16.83
C GLU A 56 35.50 11.77 15.58
N SER A 57 34.51 10.87 15.57
CA SER A 57 33.54 10.69 14.49
C SER A 57 32.81 11.99 14.12
N ILE A 58 32.51 12.85 15.10
CA ILE A 58 31.92 14.18 14.86
C ILE A 58 32.95 15.15 14.29
N ASN A 59 34.15 15.22 14.87
CA ASN A 59 35.20 16.17 14.43
C ASN A 59 35.86 15.80 13.09
N GLN A 60 35.71 14.55 12.63
CA GLN A 60 36.06 14.12 11.26
C GLN A 60 35.13 14.77 10.20
N ILE A 61 33.94 15.25 10.56
CA ILE A 61 33.01 15.90 9.63
C ILE A 61 33.29 17.41 9.54
N PRO A 62 33.58 17.96 8.35
CA PRO A 62 33.79 19.39 8.18
C PRO A 62 32.54 20.18 8.58
N LYS A 63 32.72 21.16 9.49
CA LYS A 63 31.66 22.10 9.84
C LYS A 63 31.14 22.83 8.59
N PRO A 64 29.82 23.05 8.47
CA PRO A 64 29.24 23.81 7.38
C PRO A 64 29.60 25.30 7.49
N LYS A 65 29.68 26.00 6.35
CA LYS A 65 29.92 27.46 6.30
C LYS A 65 28.77 28.27 6.89
N SER A 66 27.55 27.78 6.72
CA SER A 66 26.34 28.31 7.35
C SER A 66 25.45 27.15 7.78
N ILE A 67 24.75 27.33 8.89
CA ILE A 67 23.71 26.42 9.34
C ILE A 67 22.60 27.20 10.03
N THR A 68 21.39 27.10 9.51
CA THR A 68 20.17 27.57 10.15
C THR A 68 19.51 26.37 10.83
N ILE A 69 19.07 26.54 12.08
CA ILE A 69 18.31 25.54 12.82
C ILE A 69 17.09 26.26 13.38
N LYS A 70 15.89 25.86 12.96
CA LYS A 70 14.63 26.52 13.34
C LYS A 70 13.59 25.47 13.76
N LYS A 71 12.85 25.78 14.83
CA LYS A 71 11.59 25.10 15.17
C LYS A 71 10.48 25.65 14.28
N LEU A 72 9.84 24.81 13.48
CA LEU A 72 8.86 25.19 12.47
C LEU A 72 7.56 25.73 13.10
N ASP A 73 7.00 26.78 12.51
CA ASP A 73 5.60 27.18 12.67
C ASP A 73 4.77 26.88 11.39
N GLU A 74 3.44 27.01 11.46
CA GLU A 74 2.54 26.75 10.31
C GLU A 74 2.97 27.54 9.05
N LYS A 75 3.45 28.77 9.22
CA LYS A 75 3.86 29.64 8.12
C LYS A 75 5.23 29.26 7.57
N ASP A 76 6.14 28.72 8.37
CA ASP A 76 7.40 28.18 7.84
C ASP A 76 7.15 27.02 6.88
N ILE A 77 6.22 26.13 7.22
CA ILE A 77 5.84 24.99 6.37
C ILE A 77 5.26 25.51 5.05
N GLU A 78 4.38 26.52 5.07
CA GLU A 78 3.94 27.22 3.85
C GLU A 78 5.12 27.82 3.05
N ASN A 79 6.10 28.44 3.72
CA ASN A 79 7.26 29.05 3.07
C ASN A 79 8.23 28.02 2.44
N LEU A 80 8.22 26.75 2.87
CA LEU A 80 9.01 25.69 2.25
C LEU A 80 8.51 25.33 0.84
N LYS A 81 7.22 25.59 0.54
CA LYS A 81 6.55 25.17 -0.69
C LYS A 81 6.80 23.68 -1.00
N PRO A 82 6.33 22.77 -0.13
CA PRO A 82 6.43 21.35 -0.38
C PRO A 82 5.69 20.96 -1.66
N THR A 83 6.28 20.04 -2.44
CA THR A 83 5.50 19.22 -3.38
C THR A 83 4.52 18.36 -2.58
N THR A 84 3.37 18.02 -3.17
CA THR A 84 2.27 17.40 -2.42
C THR A 84 2.08 15.92 -2.82
N PRO A 85 1.35 15.11 -2.03
CA PRO A 85 1.06 13.71 -2.36
C PRO A 85 0.36 13.52 -3.72
N GLU A 86 -0.38 14.53 -4.18
CA GLU A 86 -0.94 14.59 -5.53
C GLU A 86 0.15 14.42 -6.61
N GLU A 87 1.32 15.01 -6.43
CA GLU A 87 2.47 14.88 -7.34
C GLU A 87 3.37 13.67 -7.01
N GLY A 88 3.17 13.02 -5.86
CA GLY A 88 3.94 11.85 -5.40
C GLY A 88 4.95 12.12 -4.27
N SER A 89 4.78 13.23 -3.55
CA SER A 89 5.65 13.65 -2.44
C SER A 89 5.24 12.99 -1.13
N ALA A 90 6.20 12.71 -0.24
CA ALA A 90 5.98 12.07 1.07
C ALA A 90 6.02 13.07 2.26
N PHE A 91 5.93 14.38 1.97
CA PHE A 91 6.12 15.45 2.95
C PHE A 91 5.18 15.36 4.18
N LYS A 92 5.75 15.27 5.38
CA LYS A 92 5.07 14.97 6.65
C LYS A 92 5.14 16.08 7.70
N ALA A 93 6.10 17.01 7.60
CA ALA A 93 6.41 18.01 8.64
C ALA A 93 5.21 18.69 9.33
N LYS A 94 5.21 18.73 10.66
CA LYS A 94 4.17 19.40 11.48
C LYS A 94 4.75 20.59 12.27
N PRO A 95 3.91 21.56 12.72
CA PRO A 95 4.36 22.70 13.52
C PRO A 95 5.01 22.24 14.83
N GLY A 96 6.28 22.58 15.02
CA GLY A 96 7.08 22.15 16.15
C GLY A 96 8.33 21.35 15.76
N ASP A 97 8.40 20.77 14.57
CA ASP A 97 9.56 20.00 14.10
C ASP A 97 10.80 20.89 13.83
N ILE A 98 11.98 20.28 13.79
CA ILE A 98 13.25 21.02 13.62
C ILE A 98 13.69 20.97 12.15
N LEU A 99 13.54 22.10 11.46
CA LEU A 99 14.21 22.35 10.18
C LEU A 99 15.69 22.69 10.42
N VAL A 100 16.56 22.00 9.69
CA VAL A 100 17.98 22.31 9.55
C VAL A 100 18.29 22.63 8.09
N GLU A 101 18.84 23.82 7.82
CA GLU A 101 19.28 24.23 6.48
C GLU A 101 20.79 24.50 6.48
N THR A 102 21.48 24.04 5.43
CA THR A 102 22.89 24.37 5.15
C THR A 102 23.03 25.20 3.86
N GLU A 103 24.22 25.27 3.26
CA GLU A 103 24.35 25.78 1.89
C GLU A 103 23.85 24.83 0.79
N LYS A 104 23.52 23.57 1.11
CA LYS A 104 23.17 22.57 0.08
C LYS A 104 21.94 21.72 0.35
N ILE A 105 21.52 21.56 1.60
CA ILE A 105 20.40 20.68 1.97
C ILE A 105 19.47 21.37 2.98
N LYS A 106 18.22 20.91 2.97
CA LYS A 106 17.21 21.14 4.00
C LYS A 106 16.80 19.77 4.55
N VAL A 107 16.71 19.63 5.87
CA VAL A 107 16.33 18.38 6.53
C VAL A 107 15.40 18.72 7.69
N ILE A 108 14.32 17.97 7.84
CA ILE A 108 13.36 18.11 8.94
C ILE A 108 13.49 16.89 9.85
N ILE A 109 13.77 17.16 11.12
CA ILE A 109 13.89 16.16 12.17
C ILE A 109 12.68 16.31 13.10
N GLN A 110 11.90 15.24 13.22
CA GLN A 110 10.66 15.24 13.98
C GLN A 110 10.92 15.43 15.48
N GLN A 111 10.06 16.16 16.19
CA GLN A 111 10.06 16.20 17.65
C GLN A 111 9.62 14.87 18.29
N PRO A 112 9.69 14.73 19.62
CA PRO A 112 9.08 13.60 20.33
C PRO A 112 7.56 13.51 20.10
N SER A 113 7.17 12.69 19.13
CA SER A 113 5.80 12.35 18.74
C SER A 113 5.47 10.90 19.13
N ARG A 114 4.21 10.52 18.98
CA ARG A 114 3.79 9.14 18.75
C ARG A 114 2.93 9.14 17.51
N GLU A 115 3.26 8.28 16.57
CA GLU A 115 2.49 8.06 15.34
C GLU A 115 2.26 6.55 15.19
N ILE A 116 1.28 6.16 14.37
CA ILE A 116 0.99 4.76 14.06
C ILE A 116 1.33 4.52 12.59
N GLY A 117 2.12 3.47 12.34
CA GLY A 117 2.83 3.26 11.08
C GLY A 117 4.23 2.65 11.33
N VAL A 118 5.08 2.68 10.29
CA VAL A 118 6.41 2.02 10.24
C VAL A 118 7.30 2.40 11.44
N SER A 119 7.25 3.66 11.86
CA SER A 119 7.92 4.15 13.06
C SER A 119 6.88 4.59 14.09
N THR A 120 7.03 4.10 15.32
CA THR A 120 6.07 4.33 16.40
C THR A 120 6.29 5.65 17.15
N TYR A 121 7.46 6.28 16.98
CA TYR A 121 7.89 7.50 17.66
C TYR A 121 8.85 8.29 16.76
N GLY A 122 8.79 9.61 16.85
CA GLY A 122 9.67 10.53 16.12
C GLY A 122 11.10 10.63 16.65
N GLY A 123 11.73 11.79 16.40
CA GLY A 123 13.18 11.97 16.56
C GLY A 123 14.00 11.48 15.37
N ASN A 124 13.33 11.17 14.26
CA ASN A 124 13.89 10.68 13.01
C ASN A 124 13.94 11.79 11.94
N ILE A 125 14.59 11.53 10.81
CA ILE A 125 14.42 12.35 9.60
C ILE A 125 13.12 11.93 8.93
N ILE A 126 12.20 12.89 8.79
CA ILE A 126 10.88 12.71 8.14
C ILE A 126 10.79 13.41 6.79
N ASP A 127 11.55 14.49 6.55
CA ASP A 127 11.62 15.17 5.25
C ASP A 127 13.06 15.58 4.93
N ALA A 128 13.51 15.46 3.68
CA ALA A 128 14.80 15.99 3.24
C ALA A 128 14.86 16.32 1.74
N ASP A 129 15.47 17.47 1.42
CA ASP A 129 15.72 17.88 0.03
C ASP A 129 17.06 18.63 -0.11
N ILE A 130 17.58 18.71 -1.34
CA ILE A 130 18.60 19.69 -1.71
C ILE A 130 18.02 21.11 -1.67
N LYS A 131 18.87 22.10 -1.43
CA LYS A 131 18.52 23.53 -1.45
C LYS A 131 18.33 23.99 -2.90
N ARG A 132 17.09 24.10 -3.36
CA ARG A 132 16.74 24.44 -4.76
C ARG A 132 16.66 25.95 -5.01
N ASP A 133 17.08 26.38 -6.21
CA ASP A 133 17.08 27.79 -6.64
C ASP A 133 15.65 28.37 -6.83
N ASP A 134 14.66 27.51 -7.08
CA ASP A 134 13.23 27.89 -7.15
C ASP A 134 12.58 28.05 -5.76
N GLY A 135 13.27 27.62 -4.70
CA GLY A 135 12.76 27.59 -3.33
C GLY A 135 11.58 26.65 -3.11
N THR A 136 11.47 25.58 -3.90
CA THR A 136 10.60 24.42 -3.60
C THR A 136 11.30 23.45 -2.64
N PHE A 137 10.50 22.64 -1.94
CA PHE A 137 10.96 21.49 -1.16
C PHE A 137 10.33 20.24 -1.78
N ARG A 138 11.14 19.40 -2.41
CA ARG A 138 10.67 18.24 -3.18
C ARG A 138 10.96 16.96 -2.43
N ASP A 139 10.13 16.68 -1.44
CA ASP A 139 10.34 15.55 -0.55
C ASP A 139 9.93 14.22 -1.20
N VAL A 140 10.69 13.17 -0.87
CA VAL A 140 10.34 11.77 -1.16
C VAL A 140 10.73 10.83 -0.02
N VAL A 141 11.06 11.37 1.17
CA VAL A 141 11.53 10.57 2.31
C VAL A 141 10.33 9.99 3.02
N GLY A 142 10.30 8.67 3.21
CA GLY A 142 9.31 8.05 4.09
C GLY A 142 9.66 8.36 5.54
N GLU A 143 10.62 7.61 6.08
CA GLU A 143 11.25 7.90 7.37
C GLU A 143 12.51 7.06 7.55
N GLU A 144 13.53 7.56 8.26
CA GLU A 144 14.67 6.75 8.74
C GLU A 144 14.58 6.52 10.24
N ASN A 145 14.20 5.31 10.68
CA ASN A 145 14.04 4.97 12.09
C ASN A 145 15.05 3.92 12.57
N TRP A 146 15.57 4.09 13.79
CA TRP A 146 16.52 3.14 14.38
C TRP A 146 15.76 1.91 14.91
N PHE A 147 16.01 0.76 14.28
CA PHE A 147 15.41 -0.53 14.62
C PHE A 147 16.36 -1.40 15.45
N TRP A 148 15.80 -2.19 16.37
CA TRP A 148 16.58 -3.09 17.21
C TRP A 148 15.83 -4.41 17.47
N PHE A 149 16.59 -5.51 17.50
CA PHE A 149 16.16 -6.81 18.06
C PHE A 149 14.87 -7.43 17.50
N LEU A 150 14.54 -7.13 16.23
CA LEU A 150 13.29 -7.55 15.58
C LEU A 150 11.99 -7.02 16.25
N GLY A 151 12.04 -5.96 17.08
CA GLY A 151 10.81 -5.45 17.71
C GLY A 151 10.93 -4.26 18.65
N HIS A 152 12.05 -3.54 18.66
CA HIS A 152 12.25 -2.33 19.47
C HIS A 152 12.73 -1.16 18.61
N THR A 153 12.50 0.06 19.09
CA THR A 153 12.80 1.33 18.41
C THR A 153 13.28 2.38 19.42
N LEU A 154 13.99 3.41 18.96
CA LEU A 154 14.21 4.61 19.77
C LEU A 154 12.85 5.26 20.09
N LYS A 155 12.69 5.67 21.35
CA LYS A 155 11.64 6.56 21.83
C LYS A 155 12.33 7.79 22.44
N PRO A 156 12.35 8.94 21.74
CA PRO A 156 13.05 10.12 22.25
C PRO A 156 12.30 10.71 23.44
N GLU A 157 13.04 11.08 24.47
CA GLU A 157 12.57 11.96 25.54
C GLU A 157 12.83 13.43 25.15
N LYS A 158 13.85 13.70 24.31
CA LYS A 158 14.21 15.04 23.79
C LYS A 158 14.81 14.97 22.38
N VAL A 159 14.52 15.97 21.55
CA VAL A 159 15.15 16.19 20.24
C VAL A 159 15.55 17.66 20.11
N GLY A 160 16.83 17.95 19.83
CA GLY A 160 17.35 19.31 19.88
C GLY A 160 18.85 19.45 19.58
N LYS A 161 19.34 20.69 19.58
CA LYS A 161 20.72 21.04 19.28
C LYS A 161 21.65 20.72 20.46
N TRP A 162 22.69 19.94 20.22
CA TRP A 162 23.78 19.73 21.20
C TRP A 162 25.02 20.57 20.86
N LYS A 163 25.38 20.66 19.57
CA LYS A 163 26.54 21.45 19.10
C LYS A 163 26.18 22.29 17.89
N GLU A 164 27.09 23.17 17.50
CA GLU A 164 26.94 24.11 16.37
C GLU A 164 26.26 23.49 15.13
N ASN A 165 26.73 22.31 14.71
CA ASN A 165 26.28 21.52 13.57
C ASN A 165 25.75 20.11 13.95
N VAL A 166 25.28 19.92 15.19
CA VAL A 166 24.77 18.61 15.66
C VAL A 166 23.42 18.75 16.35
N ILE A 167 22.41 18.10 15.78
CA ILE A 167 21.13 17.77 16.45
C ILE A 167 21.28 16.37 17.06
N ALA A 168 20.62 16.12 18.19
CA ALA A 168 20.51 14.80 18.79
C ALA A 168 19.05 14.49 19.16
N ALA A 169 18.64 13.24 18.96
CA ALA A 169 17.44 12.65 19.55
C ALA A 169 17.89 11.68 20.64
N THR A 170 17.55 11.95 21.90
CA THR A 170 17.98 11.15 23.07
C THR A 170 16.78 10.63 23.86
N GLY A 171 16.87 9.40 24.35
CA GLY A 171 15.81 8.74 25.10
C GLY A 171 16.17 7.29 25.40
N LYS A 172 15.20 6.39 25.26
CA LYS A 172 15.33 4.96 25.57
C LYS A 172 14.80 4.11 24.43
N LEU A 173 15.10 2.82 24.45
CA LEU A 173 14.40 1.88 23.57
C LEU A 173 13.05 1.49 24.18
N ASP A 174 12.00 1.51 23.37
CA ASP A 174 10.66 0.99 23.69
C ASP A 174 10.22 0.06 22.53
N LEU A 175 9.15 -0.69 22.74
CA LEU A 175 8.64 -1.65 21.77
C LEU A 175 8.16 -0.94 20.48
N LEU A 176 8.51 -1.49 19.32
CA LEU A 176 7.96 -1.08 18.03
C LEU A 176 6.60 -1.75 17.86
N ASP A 177 5.54 -0.96 17.62
CA ASP A 177 4.19 -1.49 17.45
C ASP A 177 4.04 -2.24 16.12
N PHE A 178 4.63 -1.68 15.04
CA PHE A 178 4.56 -2.18 13.67
C PHE A 178 5.07 -3.62 13.49
N ILE A 179 6.11 -4.04 14.22
CA ILE A 179 6.65 -5.41 14.11
C ILE A 179 6.35 -6.21 15.38
N ASN A 180 5.44 -7.18 15.23
CA ASN A 180 5.19 -8.23 16.22
C ASN A 180 5.92 -9.53 15.82
N ALA A 181 7.22 -9.60 16.10
CA ALA A 181 8.02 -10.79 15.79
C ALA A 181 7.55 -12.07 16.52
N ASN A 182 6.91 -11.96 17.70
CA ASN A 182 6.31 -13.11 18.39
C ASN A 182 5.11 -13.67 17.59
N GLY A 183 4.23 -12.79 17.09
CA GLY A 183 3.15 -13.15 16.17
C GLY A 183 3.67 -13.82 14.90
N LEU A 184 4.64 -13.20 14.22
CA LEU A 184 5.26 -13.73 13.00
C LEU A 184 5.96 -15.08 13.23
N ALA A 185 6.61 -15.29 14.39
CA ALA A 185 7.18 -16.58 14.76
C ALA A 185 6.12 -17.67 14.88
N GLU A 186 5.00 -17.37 15.52
CA GLU A 186 3.90 -18.32 15.76
C GLU A 186 3.12 -18.66 14.48
N THR A 187 2.82 -17.67 13.64
CA THR A 187 1.94 -17.85 12.46
C THR A 187 2.68 -18.15 11.17
N VAL A 188 3.87 -17.57 10.95
CA VAL A 188 4.63 -17.72 9.70
C VAL A 188 5.70 -18.80 9.86
N PHE A 189 6.64 -18.62 10.80
CA PHE A 189 7.83 -19.48 10.86
C PHE A 189 7.52 -20.92 11.29
N LYS A 190 6.59 -21.15 12.23
CA LYS A 190 6.18 -22.50 12.65
C LYS A 190 5.59 -23.37 11.54
N ASN A 191 5.04 -22.78 10.47
CA ASN A 191 4.53 -23.53 9.32
C ASN A 191 5.66 -24.12 8.44
N TYR A 192 6.83 -23.50 8.43
CA TYR A 192 8.00 -23.96 7.65
C TYR A 192 9.05 -24.68 8.51
N ILE A 193 9.14 -24.33 9.80
CA ILE A 193 10.08 -24.89 10.78
C ILE A 193 9.24 -25.38 11.98
N PRO A 194 8.85 -26.67 12.01
CA PRO A 194 8.08 -27.23 13.12
C PRO A 194 8.80 -27.03 14.45
N ASN A 195 8.07 -26.55 15.46
CA ASN A 195 8.56 -26.18 16.79
C ASN A 195 9.60 -25.03 16.79
N PHE A 196 9.55 -24.11 15.82
CA PHE A 196 10.29 -22.86 15.91
C PHE A 196 9.79 -21.99 17.07
N GLU A 197 10.69 -21.59 17.95
CA GLU A 197 10.45 -20.57 18.98
C GLU A 197 11.58 -19.54 18.88
N LEU A 198 11.30 -18.25 19.13
CA LEU A 198 12.34 -17.25 19.19
C LEU A 198 13.23 -17.49 20.42
N PRO A 199 14.56 -17.57 20.27
CA PRO A 199 15.49 -17.90 21.37
C PRO A 199 15.70 -16.73 22.35
N PHE A 200 15.06 -15.59 22.09
CA PHE A 200 15.10 -14.39 22.90
C PHE A 200 13.69 -13.82 23.06
N LYS A 201 13.43 -13.18 24.19
CA LYS A 201 12.16 -12.49 24.44
C LYS A 201 12.21 -11.10 23.83
N VAL A 202 11.43 -10.87 22.79
CA VAL A 202 11.36 -9.58 22.06
C VAL A 202 10.69 -8.49 22.90
N ASP A 203 9.77 -8.84 23.79
CA ASP A 203 8.86 -7.89 24.46
C ASP A 203 9.34 -7.40 25.86
N GLU A 204 10.48 -7.89 26.37
CA GLU A 204 11.07 -7.45 27.66
C GLU A 204 11.69 -6.05 27.58
N GLU A 205 11.67 -5.29 28.69
CA GLU A 205 12.41 -4.02 28.73
C GLU A 205 13.91 -4.27 28.71
N ARG A 206 14.62 -3.43 27.95
CA ARG A 206 16.06 -3.52 27.77
C ARG A 206 16.61 -2.15 28.17
N PRO A 207 17.41 -2.04 29.24
CA PRO A 207 17.81 -0.77 29.86
C PRO A 207 18.88 -0.07 29.04
N ILE A 208 18.56 0.24 27.79
CA ILE A 208 19.41 0.92 26.82
C ILE A 208 18.96 2.37 26.73
N LYS A 209 19.80 3.27 27.22
CA LYS A 209 19.71 4.68 26.88
C LYS A 209 20.31 4.86 25.49
N ALA A 210 19.55 5.50 24.62
CA ALA A 210 19.81 5.57 23.20
C ALA A 210 19.92 7.04 22.75
N THR A 211 20.83 7.33 21.81
CA THR A 211 20.93 8.64 21.18
C THR A 211 21.29 8.51 19.71
N LYS A 212 20.44 9.05 18.84
CA LYS A 212 20.71 9.25 17.41
C LYS A 212 21.26 10.67 17.22
N TYR A 213 22.47 10.79 16.68
CA TYR A 213 23.13 12.09 16.41
C TYR A 213 23.11 12.40 14.92
N PHE A 214 22.64 13.59 14.56
CA PHE A 214 22.62 14.11 13.19
C PHE A 214 23.71 15.17 13.02
N VAL A 215 24.80 14.82 12.33
CA VAL A 215 25.98 15.67 12.13
C VAL A 215 25.96 16.28 10.73
N PHE A 216 25.80 17.60 10.67
CA PHE A 216 25.63 18.37 9.43
C PHE A 216 26.97 18.91 8.89
N SER A 217 27.04 19.07 7.57
CA SER A 217 28.25 19.48 6.84
C SER A 217 27.96 20.36 5.61
N ASP A 218 29.02 20.79 4.93
CA ASP A 218 28.99 21.45 3.62
C ASP A 218 28.68 20.49 2.44
N GLY A 219 28.43 19.20 2.72
CA GLY A 219 28.06 18.17 1.74
C GLY A 219 26.55 18.00 1.55
N ASN A 220 26.16 17.14 0.61
CA ASN A 220 24.75 16.75 0.41
C ASN A 220 24.35 15.60 1.35
N TYR A 221 24.75 15.66 2.62
CA TYR A 221 24.55 14.55 3.54
C TYR A 221 24.48 14.98 5.01
N VAL A 222 23.80 14.14 5.78
CA VAL A 222 23.87 14.09 7.25
C VAL A 222 24.63 12.82 7.62
N LYS A 223 25.67 12.92 8.44
CA LYS A 223 26.23 11.73 9.07
C LYS A 223 25.40 11.41 10.31
N ILE A 224 24.83 10.21 10.35
CA ILE A 224 24.06 9.73 11.49
C ILE A 224 24.96 8.80 12.31
N ILE A 225 24.96 9.00 13.62
CA ILE A 225 25.68 8.16 14.58
C ILE A 225 24.66 7.68 15.62
N ASP A 226 24.40 6.38 15.65
CA ASP A 226 23.47 5.75 16.58
C ASP A 226 24.28 5.24 17.78
N VAL A 227 23.96 5.67 19.01
CA VAL A 227 24.69 5.31 20.24
C VAL A 227 23.78 4.62 21.24
N ALA A 228 24.14 3.41 21.65
CA ALA A 228 23.43 2.59 22.63
C ALA A 228 24.31 2.37 23.88
N CYS A 229 23.82 2.80 25.05
CA CYS A 229 24.47 2.60 26.35
C CYS A 229 23.61 1.71 27.26
N ASN A 230 24.18 0.62 27.79
CA ASN A 230 23.50 -0.24 28.76
C ASN A 230 23.56 0.38 30.18
N GLU A 231 22.47 0.97 30.64
CA GLU A 231 22.30 1.50 32.01
C GLU A 231 21.87 0.42 33.02
N GLY A 232 21.73 -0.84 32.56
CA GLY A 232 21.41 -2.00 33.37
C GLY A 232 22.56 -2.54 34.21
N LYS A 233 22.24 -3.55 35.02
CA LYS A 233 23.19 -4.28 35.89
C LYS A 233 23.66 -5.61 35.32
N GLU A 234 23.10 -6.02 34.19
CA GLU A 234 23.34 -7.31 33.54
C GLU A 234 23.77 -7.07 32.08
N GLU A 235 24.44 -8.07 31.48
CA GLU A 235 24.84 -8.00 30.07
C GLU A 235 23.61 -8.19 29.15
N ILE A 236 23.57 -7.46 28.03
CA ILE A 236 22.51 -7.57 27.02
C ILE A 236 23.08 -8.32 25.80
N PRO A 237 22.78 -9.62 25.63
CA PRO A 237 23.22 -10.43 24.49
C PRO A 237 22.35 -10.19 23.24
N PHE A 238 22.77 -10.78 22.12
CA PHE A 238 22.07 -10.75 20.83
C PHE A 238 21.81 -9.34 20.26
N PHE A 239 22.62 -8.35 20.66
CA PHE A 239 22.53 -6.99 20.15
C PHE A 239 23.13 -6.88 18.74
N PHE A 240 22.49 -6.08 17.89
CA PHE A 240 23.03 -5.60 16.61
C PHE A 240 22.36 -4.27 16.26
N PHE A 241 23.02 -3.40 15.49
CA PHE A 241 22.37 -2.20 14.97
C PHE A 241 21.57 -2.53 13.72
N ALA A 242 20.39 -1.93 13.58
CA ALA A 242 19.62 -1.95 12.34
C ALA A 242 18.85 -0.64 12.16
N ASP A 243 18.38 -0.39 10.95
CA ASP A 243 17.36 0.63 10.67
C ASP A 243 16.12 -0.03 10.08
N ILE A 244 14.96 0.58 10.30
CA ILE A 244 13.73 0.34 9.55
C ILE A 244 13.37 1.65 8.83
N ILE A 245 13.02 1.53 7.56
CA ILE A 245 12.90 2.65 6.63
C ILE A 245 11.57 2.49 5.90
N ASP A 246 10.71 3.49 6.05
CA ASP A 246 9.61 3.75 5.11
C ASP A 246 10.23 4.35 3.84
N SER A 247 9.89 3.82 2.66
CA SER A 247 10.40 4.32 1.38
C SER A 247 9.84 5.67 0.95
N GLY A 248 8.67 6.05 1.47
CA GLY A 248 8.03 7.32 1.11
C GLY A 248 7.48 7.34 -0.31
N GLY A 249 7.95 8.32 -1.10
CA GLY A 249 7.22 8.88 -2.24
C GLY A 249 7.08 8.01 -3.50
N ASP A 250 6.83 8.65 -4.64
CA ASP A 250 6.91 8.03 -5.97
C ASP A 250 8.41 7.75 -6.30
N VAL A 251 8.95 6.70 -5.67
CA VAL A 251 10.38 6.30 -5.69
C VAL A 251 10.59 4.88 -6.21
N GLU A 252 11.71 4.66 -6.89
CA GLU A 252 12.26 3.34 -7.17
C GLU A 252 13.40 3.01 -6.20
N PHE A 253 13.41 1.79 -5.67
CA PHE A 253 14.55 1.24 -4.96
C PHE A 253 15.76 1.09 -5.89
N PHE A 254 16.97 1.40 -5.43
CA PHE A 254 18.23 1.19 -6.17
C PHE A 254 19.28 0.50 -5.28
N ILE A 255 19.65 -0.74 -5.65
CA ILE A 255 20.46 -1.66 -4.85
C ILE A 255 21.43 -2.43 -5.77
N PRO A 256 22.61 -1.87 -6.10
CA PRO A 256 23.56 -2.51 -7.03
C PRO A 256 24.14 -3.86 -6.57
N SER A 257 24.01 -4.19 -5.29
CA SER A 257 24.44 -5.48 -4.72
C SER A 257 23.35 -6.57 -4.72
N SER A 258 22.12 -6.25 -5.14
CA SER A 258 21.02 -7.23 -5.26
C SER A 258 21.20 -8.14 -6.47
N GLU A 259 20.40 -9.22 -6.53
CA GLU A 259 20.34 -10.10 -7.70
C GLU A 259 19.85 -9.42 -8.99
N LEU A 260 19.08 -8.32 -8.85
CA LEU A 260 18.62 -7.48 -9.96
C LEU A 260 19.68 -6.45 -10.40
N LYS A 261 20.79 -6.29 -9.67
CA LYS A 261 21.93 -5.42 -10.00
C LYS A 261 21.54 -3.99 -10.40
N GLY A 262 20.74 -3.34 -9.57
CA GLY A 262 20.20 -2.01 -9.87
C GLY A 262 18.86 -1.78 -9.20
N TYR A 263 17.89 -1.33 -9.98
CA TYR A 263 16.56 -0.94 -9.53
C TYR A 263 15.65 -2.12 -9.20
N GLY A 264 14.76 -1.86 -8.25
CA GLY A 264 13.74 -2.78 -7.75
C GLY A 264 14.25 -3.87 -6.82
N TYR A 265 13.32 -4.66 -6.31
CA TYR A 265 13.56 -5.86 -5.51
C TYR A 265 12.63 -7.00 -5.96
N LYS A 266 12.95 -8.23 -5.57
CA LYS A 266 12.07 -9.39 -5.77
C LYS A 266 12.07 -10.27 -4.53
N SER A 267 10.88 -10.69 -4.09
CA SER A 267 10.75 -11.72 -3.06
C SER A 267 11.06 -13.11 -3.64
N PRO A 268 11.98 -13.88 -3.04
CA PRO A 268 12.12 -15.32 -3.25
C PRO A 268 11.32 -16.15 -2.23
N LEU A 269 10.59 -15.51 -1.30
CA LEU A 269 9.85 -16.16 -0.21
C LEU A 269 8.32 -16.01 -0.39
N PRO A 270 7.49 -16.97 0.07
CA PRO A 270 6.02 -16.89 -0.02
C PRO A 270 5.43 -15.82 0.90
N THR A 271 6.26 -15.18 1.72
CA THR A 271 5.90 -14.16 2.71
C THR A 271 6.10 -12.73 2.19
N GLY A 272 6.31 -12.55 0.87
CA GLY A 272 6.64 -11.26 0.26
C GLY A 272 8.03 -10.68 0.61
N LEU A 273 8.81 -11.38 1.44
CA LEU A 273 10.07 -10.89 2.01
C LEU A 273 11.29 -11.16 1.10
N SER A 274 11.93 -10.08 0.66
CA SER A 274 13.17 -10.07 -0.12
C SER A 274 14.37 -9.93 0.80
N VAL A 275 15.47 -10.68 0.61
CA VAL A 275 16.66 -10.61 1.49
C VAL A 275 17.96 -10.78 0.71
N PHE A 276 18.93 -9.86 0.89
CA PHE A 276 20.19 -9.85 0.14
C PHE A 276 21.31 -9.09 0.85
N LYS A 277 22.55 -9.25 0.36
CA LYS A 277 23.69 -8.41 0.77
C LYS A 277 23.47 -6.96 0.32
N THR A 278 23.75 -6.03 1.22
CA THR A 278 23.63 -4.59 0.95
C THR A 278 24.98 -3.89 1.12
N ASP A 279 25.49 -3.34 0.03
CA ASP A 279 26.61 -2.38 0.08
C ASP A 279 26.07 -0.99 0.49
N PHE A 280 24.96 -0.56 -0.09
CA PHE A 280 24.12 0.60 0.30
C PHE A 280 22.71 0.43 -0.29
N ILE A 281 21.74 1.23 0.17
CA ILE A 281 20.38 1.32 -0.40
C ILE A 281 20.06 2.77 -0.76
N ALA A 282 19.35 2.97 -1.87
CA ALA A 282 18.89 4.28 -2.33
C ALA A 282 17.45 4.22 -2.85
N PHE A 283 16.79 5.37 -2.83
CA PHE A 283 15.40 5.61 -3.22
C PHE A 283 15.39 6.79 -4.19
N VAL A 284 14.83 6.61 -5.39
CA VAL A 284 15.06 7.53 -6.52
C VAL A 284 13.74 7.93 -7.19
N SER A 285 13.42 9.22 -7.17
CA SER A 285 12.29 9.80 -7.93
C SER A 285 12.77 10.69 -9.07
N GLU A 286 12.65 10.20 -10.30
CA GLU A 286 12.84 11.00 -11.52
C GLU A 286 11.69 11.99 -11.76
N LYS A 287 10.52 11.70 -11.18
CA LYS A 287 9.29 12.50 -11.28
C LYS A 287 9.42 13.82 -10.54
N LEU A 288 9.92 13.78 -9.31
CA LEU A 288 10.11 14.96 -8.45
C LEU A 288 11.53 15.58 -8.56
N ASP A 289 12.45 14.92 -9.28
CA ASP A 289 13.89 15.23 -9.27
C ASP A 289 14.47 15.21 -7.85
N SER A 290 14.11 14.18 -7.07
CA SER A 290 14.53 13.99 -5.67
C SER A 290 14.88 12.54 -5.36
N SER A 291 15.78 12.32 -4.41
CA SER A 291 16.29 10.98 -4.08
C SER A 291 17.08 11.00 -2.77
N TYR A 292 17.03 9.93 -1.98
CA TYR A 292 17.86 9.76 -0.78
C TYR A 292 18.48 8.36 -0.72
N GLY A 293 19.42 8.13 0.19
CA GLY A 293 19.99 6.81 0.41
C GLY A 293 20.80 6.68 1.68
N ILE A 294 20.85 5.45 2.21
CA ILE A 294 21.60 5.09 3.41
C ILE A 294 22.87 4.37 3.00
N PHE A 295 24.01 4.98 3.34
CA PHE A 295 25.36 4.49 3.04
C PHE A 295 26.06 4.12 4.36
N PRO A 296 26.14 2.83 4.71
CA PRO A 296 26.83 2.35 5.92
C PRO A 296 28.33 2.69 5.91
N GLU A 297 28.93 2.97 7.08
CA GLU A 297 30.38 2.80 7.25
C GLU A 297 30.76 1.36 7.63
N THR A 298 29.83 0.61 8.20
CA THR A 298 29.96 -0.81 8.53
C THR A 298 29.93 -1.66 7.26
N GLU A 299 30.88 -2.58 7.08
CA GLU A 299 30.84 -3.58 6.00
C GLU A 299 30.00 -4.82 6.36
N ASN A 300 29.65 -5.63 5.36
CA ASN A 300 28.97 -6.92 5.53
C ASN A 300 27.56 -6.80 6.11
N ASN A 301 26.75 -5.90 5.52
CA ASN A 301 25.35 -5.69 5.90
C ASN A 301 24.42 -6.60 5.08
N VAL A 302 23.25 -6.88 5.65
CA VAL A 302 22.11 -7.55 4.98
C VAL A 302 20.91 -6.62 5.03
N SER A 303 20.16 -6.51 3.94
CA SER A 303 18.84 -5.87 3.96
C SER A 303 17.72 -6.87 3.75
N LEU A 304 16.56 -6.51 4.28
CA LEU A 304 15.29 -7.18 4.09
C LEU A 304 14.30 -6.15 3.56
N ILE A 305 13.48 -6.49 2.56
CA ILE A 305 12.44 -5.59 2.03
C ILE A 305 11.15 -6.36 1.82
N ALA A 306 10.04 -5.84 2.33
CA ALA A 306 8.67 -6.28 2.06
C ALA A 306 7.77 -5.05 2.05
N SER A 307 6.83 -4.98 1.11
CA SER A 307 5.82 -3.91 1.02
C SER A 307 6.39 -2.50 1.28
N GLY A 308 7.37 -2.07 0.45
CA GLY A 308 8.05 -0.76 0.54
C GLY A 308 8.86 -0.48 1.83
N VAL A 309 8.68 -1.25 2.90
CA VAL A 309 9.46 -1.13 4.13
C VAL A 309 10.78 -1.88 3.97
N ALA A 310 11.88 -1.17 4.19
CA ALA A 310 13.23 -1.73 4.16
C ALA A 310 13.87 -1.77 5.55
N VAL A 311 14.43 -2.92 5.91
CA VAL A 311 15.30 -3.09 7.08
C VAL A 311 16.75 -3.24 6.61
N ILE A 312 17.69 -2.56 7.27
CA ILE A 312 19.14 -2.77 7.08
C ILE A 312 19.73 -3.25 8.40
N ALA A 313 20.35 -4.42 8.43
CA ALA A 313 21.07 -4.93 9.61
C ALA A 313 22.59 -4.81 9.42
N TYR A 314 23.23 -4.02 10.28
CA TYR A 314 24.62 -3.60 10.13
C TYR A 314 25.61 -4.69 10.58
N GLY A 315 26.54 -5.09 9.69
CA GLY A 315 27.55 -6.11 9.97
C GLY A 315 27.05 -7.57 10.07
N MET A 316 25.75 -7.80 9.90
CA MET A 316 25.08 -9.09 10.17
C MET A 316 25.13 -10.13 9.04
N LEU A 317 25.87 -9.91 7.95
CA LEU A 317 25.95 -10.85 6.83
C LEU A 317 26.76 -12.11 7.18
N GLU A 318 26.14 -13.28 7.03
CA GLU A 318 26.73 -14.62 7.17
C GLU A 318 26.57 -15.44 5.88
N GLY A 319 27.60 -15.39 5.02
CA GLY A 319 27.60 -16.07 3.72
C GLY A 319 26.74 -15.34 2.69
N ASP A 320 25.42 -15.42 2.83
CA ASP A 320 24.41 -14.77 1.98
C ASP A 320 23.24 -14.25 2.81
N GLY A 321 22.33 -13.49 2.17
CA GLY A 321 21.21 -12.84 2.86
C GLY A 321 20.24 -13.82 3.54
N LEU A 322 19.92 -14.95 2.90
CA LEU A 322 18.97 -15.92 3.45
C LEU A 322 19.57 -16.67 4.63
N ASN A 323 20.83 -17.08 4.54
CA ASN A 323 21.56 -17.66 5.66
C ASN A 323 21.70 -16.66 6.83
N SER A 324 21.90 -15.38 6.54
CA SER A 324 21.92 -14.31 7.55
C SER A 324 20.58 -14.21 8.30
N LEU A 325 19.46 -14.11 7.59
CA LEU A 325 18.12 -14.11 8.20
C LEU A 325 17.89 -15.36 9.07
N LEU A 326 18.23 -16.54 8.56
CA LEU A 326 18.05 -17.80 9.30
C LEU A 326 18.93 -17.85 10.57
N SER A 327 20.16 -17.35 10.52
CA SER A 327 21.05 -17.24 11.70
C SER A 327 20.55 -16.21 12.73
N ILE A 328 20.00 -15.08 12.28
CA ILE A 328 19.42 -14.05 13.15
C ILE A 328 18.17 -14.60 13.85
N ALA A 329 17.22 -15.15 13.09
CA ALA A 329 15.97 -15.70 13.61
C ALA A 329 16.17 -16.88 14.58
N ARG A 330 17.24 -17.66 14.39
CA ARG A 330 17.63 -18.76 15.29
C ARG A 330 18.53 -18.34 16.46
N GLY A 331 18.92 -17.07 16.56
CA GLY A 331 19.87 -16.60 17.60
C GLY A 331 21.28 -17.20 17.46
N THR A 332 21.60 -17.85 16.35
CA THR A 332 22.86 -18.58 16.13
C THR A 332 23.94 -17.75 15.44
N SER A 333 23.66 -16.50 15.06
CA SER A 333 24.64 -15.66 14.36
C SER A 333 25.88 -15.37 15.22
N SER A 334 27.04 -15.62 14.61
CA SER A 334 28.37 -15.19 15.07
C SER A 334 28.58 -13.66 15.10
N LYS A 335 27.65 -12.89 14.51
CA LYS A 335 27.72 -11.43 14.40
C LYS A 335 27.07 -10.69 15.57
N PHE A 336 26.30 -11.40 16.40
CA PHE A 336 25.66 -10.83 17.57
C PHE A 336 26.68 -10.27 18.57
N ILE A 337 26.35 -9.11 19.13
CA ILE A 337 27.15 -8.39 20.12
C ILE A 337 26.50 -8.58 21.51
N THR A 338 27.32 -8.56 22.56
CA THR A 338 26.87 -8.48 23.95
C THR A 338 27.29 -7.14 24.54
N ILE A 339 26.35 -6.32 25.02
CA ILE A 339 26.64 -5.05 25.68
C ILE A 339 26.69 -5.24 27.21
N LYS A 340 27.85 -5.00 27.81
CA LYS A 340 28.07 -5.11 29.25
C LYS A 340 27.43 -3.94 30.03
N PRO A 341 27.20 -4.09 31.35
CA PRO A 341 26.81 -2.97 32.21
C PRO A 341 27.73 -1.75 32.03
N SER A 342 27.14 -0.57 31.81
CA SER A 342 27.83 0.69 31.52
C SER A 342 28.66 0.73 30.23
N GLU A 343 28.58 -0.28 29.35
CA GLU A 343 29.22 -0.25 28.03
C GLU A 343 28.34 0.52 27.04
N CYS A 344 28.98 1.32 26.17
CA CYS A 344 28.33 2.15 25.16
C CYS A 344 28.92 1.84 23.78
N LEU A 345 28.08 1.44 22.84
CA LEU A 345 28.44 1.14 21.44
C LEU A 345 27.95 2.24 20.49
N LYS A 346 28.55 2.33 19.29
CA LYS A 346 28.12 3.20 18.19
C LYS A 346 28.00 2.44 16.86
N ASN A 347 27.10 2.90 15.99
CA ASN A 347 27.07 2.62 14.55
C ASN A 347 27.11 3.94 13.78
N GLU A 348 27.64 3.91 12.55
CA GLU A 348 27.91 5.12 11.75
C GLU A 348 27.45 4.92 10.30
N LYS A 349 26.63 5.85 9.80
CA LYS A 349 26.02 5.81 8.47
C LYS A 349 25.88 7.23 7.88
N TYR A 350 25.84 7.34 6.56
CA TYR A 350 25.52 8.59 5.87
C TYR A 350 24.12 8.52 5.26
N PHE A 351 23.26 9.46 5.66
CA PHE A 351 22.03 9.78 4.95
C PHE A 351 22.39 10.80 3.86
N ILE A 352 22.41 10.37 2.60
CA ILE A 352 22.80 11.21 1.46
C ILE A 352 21.55 11.65 0.70
N ILE A 353 21.51 12.92 0.28
CA ILE A 353 20.37 13.56 -0.40
C ILE A 353 20.82 13.96 -1.81
N GLY A 354 19.97 13.68 -2.80
CA GLY A 354 20.28 13.78 -4.23
C GLY A 354 19.26 14.57 -5.03
N ASN A 355 19.22 14.35 -6.34
CA ASN A 355 18.39 15.12 -7.28
C ASN A 355 17.57 14.23 -8.25
N GLY A 356 17.13 13.04 -7.81
CA GLY A 356 16.38 12.12 -8.67
C GLY A 356 17.26 11.24 -9.54
N SER A 357 18.51 11.01 -9.11
CA SER A 357 19.44 10.11 -9.78
C SER A 357 20.32 9.36 -8.79
N ALA A 358 20.51 8.06 -9.00
CA ALA A 358 21.44 7.26 -8.18
C ALA A 358 22.88 7.82 -8.23
N SER A 359 23.29 8.40 -9.38
CA SER A 359 24.59 9.07 -9.48
C SER A 359 24.75 10.20 -8.49
N SER A 360 23.73 11.04 -8.26
CA SER A 360 23.84 12.17 -7.33
C SER A 360 24.16 11.76 -5.89
N LEU A 361 23.73 10.56 -5.48
CA LEU A 361 24.04 9.96 -4.19
C LEU A 361 25.45 9.35 -4.16
N THR A 362 25.77 8.50 -5.15
CA THR A 362 27.10 7.87 -5.24
C THR A 362 28.22 8.89 -5.47
N ASP A 363 27.94 9.99 -6.16
CA ASP A 363 28.83 11.13 -6.36
C ASP A 363 29.35 11.69 -5.04
N GLU A 364 28.45 11.98 -4.08
CA GLU A 364 28.86 12.51 -2.78
C GLU A 364 29.50 11.42 -1.91
N PHE A 365 29.03 10.17 -1.99
CA PHE A 365 29.71 9.03 -1.35
C PHE A 365 31.17 8.87 -1.84
N PHE A 366 31.42 9.00 -3.15
CA PHE A 366 32.78 8.99 -3.70
C PHE A 366 33.60 10.20 -3.24
N ARG A 367 33.00 11.38 -3.08
CA ARG A 367 33.69 12.55 -2.49
C ARG A 367 33.99 12.36 -0.99
N ILE A 368 33.11 11.72 -0.21
CA ILE A 368 33.36 11.33 1.19
C ILE A 368 34.54 10.35 1.25
N LYS A 369 34.48 9.28 0.45
CA LYS A 369 35.53 8.25 0.37
C LYS A 369 36.88 8.82 -0.07
N SER A 370 36.88 9.66 -1.12
CA SER A 370 38.05 10.43 -1.60
C SER A 370 38.72 11.23 -0.48
N ARG A 371 37.95 11.95 0.34
CA ARG A 371 38.47 12.70 1.50
C ARG A 371 39.10 11.78 2.56
N LYS A 372 38.48 10.63 2.84
CA LYS A 372 38.93 9.65 3.85
C LYS A 372 40.20 8.90 3.41
N GLU A 373 40.25 8.46 2.16
CA GLU A 373 41.33 7.63 1.59
C GLU A 373 42.46 8.44 0.93
N LYS A 374 42.26 9.75 0.70
CA LYS A 374 43.16 10.64 -0.07
C LYS A 374 43.34 10.20 -1.53
N THR A 375 42.27 9.68 -2.12
CA THR A 375 42.18 9.26 -3.53
C THR A 375 41.51 10.34 -4.38
N GLU A 376 41.88 10.44 -5.66
CA GLU A 376 41.27 11.39 -6.59
C GLU A 376 39.99 10.84 -7.23
N VAL A 377 39.03 11.74 -7.48
CA VAL A 377 37.78 11.48 -8.20
C VAL A 377 37.55 12.58 -9.23
N TYR A 378 36.98 12.21 -10.37
CA TYR A 378 36.92 13.04 -11.57
C TYR A 378 35.48 13.21 -12.04
N GLN A 379 35.14 14.41 -12.51
CA GLN A 379 33.87 14.61 -13.20
C GLN A 379 33.94 13.98 -14.59
N VAL A 380 32.94 13.17 -14.91
CA VAL A 380 32.65 12.71 -16.27
C VAL A 380 31.34 13.37 -16.69
N GLN A 381 31.30 13.85 -17.94
CA GLN A 381 30.13 14.45 -18.55
C GLN A 381 29.83 13.77 -19.88
N GLY A 382 28.64 13.98 -20.41
CA GLY A 382 28.30 13.43 -21.71
C GLY A 382 26.94 13.83 -22.22
N LYS A 383 26.61 13.31 -23.40
CA LYS A 383 25.30 13.49 -24.03
C LYS A 383 24.77 12.18 -24.63
N VAL A 384 23.50 11.92 -24.35
CA VAL A 384 22.64 10.98 -25.07
C VAL A 384 21.94 11.75 -26.19
N SER A 385 21.88 11.19 -27.40
CA SER A 385 21.22 11.83 -28.55
C SER A 385 20.31 10.85 -29.30
N ILE A 386 19.34 11.41 -30.02
CA ILE A 386 18.50 10.71 -30.99
C ILE A 386 18.51 11.54 -32.28
N SER A 387 18.61 10.88 -33.43
CA SER A 387 18.67 11.55 -34.74
C SER A 387 17.49 12.50 -34.96
N ASP A 388 17.82 13.72 -35.36
CA ASP A 388 16.90 14.85 -35.62
C ASP A 388 16.09 15.37 -34.42
N LEU A 389 16.39 14.93 -33.19
CA LEU A 389 15.73 15.41 -31.97
C LEU A 389 16.69 16.24 -31.09
N GLN A 390 16.31 17.50 -30.84
CA GLN A 390 16.98 18.38 -29.87
C GLN A 390 16.54 18.12 -28.42
N VAL A 391 15.32 17.60 -28.24
CA VAL A 391 14.70 17.23 -26.98
C VAL A 391 14.28 15.76 -27.05
N LEU A 392 14.58 15.00 -26.01
CA LEU A 392 14.24 13.58 -25.89
C LEU A 392 12.82 13.40 -25.33
N PRO A 393 12.09 12.30 -25.64
CA PRO A 393 10.75 12.06 -25.11
C PRO A 393 10.71 11.92 -23.58
N SER A 394 11.63 11.16 -23.00
CA SER A 394 11.88 11.07 -21.55
C SER A 394 13.29 11.52 -21.20
N LYS A 395 13.52 11.81 -19.90
CA LYS A 395 14.88 11.91 -19.35
C LYS A 395 15.61 10.56 -19.59
N PRO A 396 16.87 10.56 -20.05
CA PRO A 396 17.63 9.33 -20.21
C PRO A 396 18.29 8.91 -18.90
N ARG A 397 18.43 7.61 -18.71
CA ARG A 397 19.22 7.01 -17.63
C ARG A 397 20.43 6.29 -18.20
N ILE A 398 21.60 6.55 -17.63
CA ILE A 398 22.89 6.07 -18.11
C ILE A 398 23.49 5.13 -17.07
N ALA A 399 23.38 3.82 -17.30
CA ALA A 399 23.95 2.79 -16.43
C ALA A 399 25.47 2.72 -16.63
N VAL A 400 26.22 2.71 -15.53
CA VAL A 400 27.68 2.73 -15.52
C VAL A 400 28.21 1.50 -14.80
N PHE A 401 28.87 0.62 -15.54
CA PHE A 401 29.46 -0.62 -15.05
C PHE A 401 30.98 -0.49 -14.96
N ASP A 402 31.61 -1.19 -14.02
CA ASP A 402 33.07 -1.37 -13.99
C ASP A 402 33.55 -2.46 -14.99
N LYS A 403 34.87 -2.61 -15.11
CA LYS A 403 35.52 -3.68 -15.89
C LYS A 403 35.22 -5.12 -15.44
N GLN A 404 34.54 -5.31 -14.31
CA GLN A 404 34.01 -6.61 -13.85
C GLN A 404 32.52 -6.79 -14.18
N ASN A 405 31.89 -5.83 -14.87
CA ASN A 405 30.45 -5.75 -15.11
C ASN A 405 29.59 -5.70 -13.82
N LYS A 406 30.14 -5.16 -12.72
CA LYS A 406 29.30 -4.70 -11.59
C LYS A 406 28.71 -3.34 -11.95
N LEU A 407 27.40 -3.15 -11.74
CA LEU A 407 26.81 -1.81 -11.82
C LEU A 407 27.37 -0.97 -10.66
N ILE A 408 27.89 0.21 -10.98
CA ILE A 408 28.46 1.16 -10.01
C ILE A 408 27.41 2.20 -9.63
N THR A 409 26.76 2.79 -10.64
CA THR A 409 25.69 3.77 -10.47
C THR A 409 24.89 3.93 -11.77
N THR A 410 23.76 4.64 -11.70
CA THR A 410 22.98 5.04 -12.88
C THR A 410 22.77 6.55 -12.85
N ALA A 411 23.30 7.25 -13.86
CA ALA A 411 23.23 8.70 -13.96
C ALA A 411 21.95 9.16 -14.65
N GLY A 412 21.35 10.24 -14.14
CA GLY A 412 20.24 10.93 -14.80
C GLY A 412 20.75 11.97 -15.80
N GLY A 413 20.15 12.02 -16.99
CA GLY A 413 20.34 13.12 -17.94
C GLY A 413 19.15 14.07 -17.97
N ASP A 414 19.38 15.29 -18.49
CA ASP A 414 18.31 16.25 -18.78
C ASP A 414 17.52 15.87 -20.04
N ILE A 415 16.43 16.61 -20.31
CA ILE A 415 15.58 16.40 -21.50
C ILE A 415 16.26 16.79 -22.83
N TYR A 416 17.46 17.41 -22.79
CA TYR A 416 18.34 17.62 -23.95
C TYR A 416 19.41 16.53 -24.07
N GLY A 417 19.37 15.52 -23.20
CA GLY A 417 20.26 14.36 -23.15
C GLY A 417 21.59 14.58 -22.44
N ASN A 418 21.86 15.76 -21.86
CA ASN A 418 23.14 16.03 -21.19
C ASN A 418 23.17 15.37 -19.81
N PHE A 419 24.28 14.75 -19.42
CA PHE A 419 24.46 14.15 -18.10
C PHE A 419 25.85 14.43 -17.52
N LYS A 420 25.98 14.30 -16.19
CA LYS A 420 27.24 14.40 -15.45
C LYS A 420 27.22 13.50 -14.22
N LEU A 421 28.39 13.01 -13.84
CA LEU A 421 28.63 12.22 -12.62
C LEU A 421 30.09 12.34 -12.19
N VAL A 422 30.42 11.80 -11.03
CA VAL A 422 31.80 11.68 -10.52
C VAL A 422 32.19 10.20 -10.44
N LEU A 423 33.38 9.88 -10.93
CA LEU A 423 33.97 8.53 -10.87
C LEU A 423 35.43 8.59 -10.36
N PRO A 424 35.90 7.58 -9.61
CA PRO A 424 37.33 7.32 -9.42
C PRO A 424 38.08 7.07 -10.74
N ALA A 425 39.41 6.99 -10.70
CA ALA A 425 40.19 6.46 -11.82
C ALA A 425 39.83 4.99 -12.08
N GLY A 426 39.58 4.62 -13.34
CA GLY A 426 39.14 3.28 -13.70
C GLY A 426 38.72 3.14 -15.16
N GLU A 427 38.31 1.93 -15.54
CA GLU A 427 37.71 1.63 -16.83
C GLU A 427 36.24 1.27 -16.62
N TYR A 428 35.37 1.87 -17.44
CA TYR A 428 33.93 1.88 -17.22
C TYR A 428 33.16 1.70 -18.54
N LYS A 429 32.07 0.92 -18.50
CA LYS A 429 31.15 0.68 -19.62
C LYS A 429 29.86 1.47 -19.38
N PHE A 430 29.54 2.38 -20.31
CA PHE A 430 28.38 3.26 -20.29
C PHE A 430 27.32 2.79 -21.30
N ILE A 431 26.06 2.69 -20.88
CA ILE A 431 24.89 2.39 -21.73
C ILE A 431 23.77 3.36 -21.34
N ALA A 432 22.99 3.88 -22.28
CA ALA A 432 21.86 4.77 -22.02
C ALA A 432 20.51 4.18 -22.43
N GLU A 433 19.44 4.49 -21.69
CA GLU A 433 18.05 4.15 -22.00
C GLU A 433 17.12 5.36 -21.81
N ILE A 434 16.08 5.50 -22.63
CA ILE A 434 14.87 6.31 -22.35
C ILE A 434 13.66 5.37 -22.21
N LYS A 435 12.55 5.81 -21.59
CA LYS A 435 11.43 4.91 -21.24
C LYS A 435 10.90 4.17 -22.48
N GLU A 436 10.78 4.86 -23.60
CA GLU A 436 10.11 4.43 -24.82
C GLU A 436 10.94 3.49 -25.71
N MET A 437 12.27 3.49 -25.56
CA MET A 437 13.21 2.85 -26.49
C MET A 437 14.07 1.77 -25.82
N PRO A 438 14.59 0.78 -26.58
CA PRO A 438 15.66 -0.09 -26.12
C PRO A 438 16.93 0.70 -25.74
N PRO A 439 17.81 0.13 -24.90
CA PRO A 439 19.10 0.74 -24.57
C PRO A 439 20.04 0.95 -25.78
N SER A 440 21.00 1.86 -25.62
CA SER A 440 22.06 2.12 -26.60
C SER A 440 23.07 0.98 -26.70
N GLU A 441 23.87 1.00 -27.76
CA GLU A 441 25.13 0.26 -27.78
C GLU A 441 26.05 0.70 -26.61
N PRO A 442 26.88 -0.21 -26.04
CA PRO A 442 27.77 0.11 -24.94
C PRO A 442 29.01 0.89 -25.39
N LYS A 443 29.41 1.89 -24.59
CA LYS A 443 30.64 2.67 -24.79
C LYS A 443 31.59 2.49 -23.61
N ILE A 444 32.79 1.96 -23.87
CA ILE A 444 33.85 1.80 -22.86
C ILE A 444 34.73 3.06 -22.86
N ILE A 445 35.07 3.57 -21.67
CA ILE A 445 36.02 4.67 -21.47
C ILE A 445 37.00 4.37 -20.32
N SER A 446 38.13 5.06 -20.30
CA SER A 446 39.06 5.06 -19.16
C SER A 446 39.13 6.46 -18.54
N VAL A 447 38.80 6.57 -17.25
CA VAL A 447 38.83 7.81 -16.46
C VAL A 447 40.19 7.91 -15.77
N PRO A 448 40.90 9.06 -15.81
CA PRO A 448 40.47 10.37 -16.33
C PRO A 448 40.79 10.66 -17.82
N SER A 449 41.39 9.72 -18.57
CA SER A 449 41.84 10.00 -19.96
C SER A 449 40.73 10.35 -20.95
N VAL A 450 39.48 9.93 -20.66
CA VAL A 450 38.28 10.34 -21.38
C VAL A 450 37.23 10.76 -20.35
N GLN A 451 36.72 11.99 -20.47
CA GLN A 451 35.71 12.58 -19.60
C GLN A 451 34.47 13.08 -20.36
N ASP A 452 34.42 12.91 -21.69
CA ASP A 452 33.29 13.23 -22.55
C ASP A 452 32.71 11.95 -23.17
N VAL A 453 31.47 11.64 -22.83
CA VAL A 453 30.76 10.43 -23.25
C VAL A 453 29.64 10.80 -24.22
N GLN A 454 29.54 10.08 -25.33
CA GLN A 454 28.57 10.37 -26.39
C GLN A 454 27.88 9.06 -26.76
N LEU A 455 26.56 9.01 -26.58
CA LEU A 455 25.71 7.83 -26.73
C LEU A 455 24.55 8.16 -27.69
N GLN A 456 24.08 7.17 -28.44
CA GLN A 456 23.01 7.31 -29.43
C GLN A 456 21.91 6.29 -29.14
N ILE A 457 20.65 6.73 -29.21
CA ILE A 457 19.46 5.89 -29.09
C ILE A 457 18.66 5.97 -30.41
N GLY A 458 17.93 4.90 -30.73
CA GLY A 458 17.07 4.86 -31.92
C GLY A 458 15.98 5.94 -31.92
N LYS A 459 15.45 6.27 -33.11
CA LYS A 459 14.39 7.26 -33.27
C LYS A 459 13.00 6.66 -32.96
N PRO A 460 12.24 7.21 -32.00
CA PRO A 460 10.90 6.71 -31.68
C PRO A 460 9.89 7.04 -32.78
N SER A 461 8.75 6.37 -32.74
CA SER A 461 7.54 6.73 -33.48
C SER A 461 6.55 7.47 -32.56
N LYS A 462 5.59 8.17 -33.17
CA LYS A 462 4.57 8.97 -32.46
C LYS A 462 3.15 8.50 -32.76
N ILE A 463 2.33 8.45 -31.71
CA ILE A 463 0.90 8.20 -31.81
C ILE A 463 0.19 9.37 -31.14
N ILE A 464 -0.70 10.02 -31.89
CA ILE A 464 -1.49 11.17 -31.42
C ILE A 464 -2.93 10.69 -31.29
N ILE A 465 -3.39 10.49 -30.05
CA ILE A 465 -4.64 9.77 -29.76
C ILE A 465 -5.60 10.58 -28.89
N SER A 466 -6.90 10.38 -29.12
CA SER A 466 -8.00 10.93 -28.32
C SER A 466 -9.08 9.87 -28.14
N ALA A 467 -9.83 9.92 -27.03
CA ALA A 467 -10.92 9.00 -26.70
C ALA A 467 -12.22 9.78 -26.44
N LEU A 468 -13.27 9.46 -27.19
CA LEU A 468 -14.55 10.16 -27.12
C LEU A 468 -15.72 9.19 -26.99
N GLU A 469 -16.66 9.50 -26.12
CA GLU A 469 -17.96 8.86 -26.09
C GLU A 469 -18.86 9.45 -27.18
N LYS A 470 -19.44 8.61 -28.05
CA LYS A 470 -20.55 8.99 -28.93
C LYS A 470 -21.87 8.83 -28.19
N LYS A 471 -22.59 9.91 -27.96
CA LYS A 471 -23.95 9.88 -27.41
C LYS A 471 -24.98 9.60 -28.50
N ILE A 472 -26.13 9.03 -28.12
CA ILE A 472 -27.27 8.79 -29.03
C ILE A 472 -27.86 10.11 -29.59
N SER A 473 -27.67 11.24 -28.87
CA SER A 473 -27.96 12.59 -29.36
C SER A 473 -27.11 13.02 -30.57
N GLY A 474 -26.03 12.29 -30.87
CA GLY A 474 -25.03 12.64 -31.87
C GLY A 474 -23.91 13.55 -31.37
N GLU A 475 -23.91 13.87 -30.07
CA GLU A 475 -22.84 14.59 -29.37
C GLU A 475 -21.60 13.70 -29.16
N GLU A 476 -20.42 14.31 -29.18
CA GLU A 476 -19.14 13.65 -28.89
C GLU A 476 -18.50 14.30 -27.67
N ILE A 477 -18.28 13.52 -26.60
CA ILE A 477 -17.71 14.01 -25.34
C ILE A 477 -16.35 13.34 -25.14
N ASN A 478 -15.29 14.12 -24.86
CA ASN A 478 -13.98 13.54 -24.51
C ASN A 478 -14.08 12.87 -23.13
N ILE A 479 -13.56 11.65 -22.99
CA ILE A 479 -13.68 10.84 -21.78
C ILE A 479 -12.34 10.25 -21.31
N PRO A 480 -12.11 10.07 -20.00
CA PRO A 480 -10.98 9.32 -19.50
C PRO A 480 -10.97 7.90 -20.08
N ALA A 481 -9.81 7.40 -20.50
CA ALA A 481 -9.69 6.07 -21.09
C ALA A 481 -8.27 5.51 -21.00
N LYS A 482 -8.15 4.18 -20.86
CA LYS A 482 -6.89 3.44 -21.06
C LYS A 482 -6.61 3.21 -22.54
N VAL A 483 -5.34 3.28 -22.93
CA VAL A 483 -4.78 2.85 -24.21
C VAL A 483 -3.71 1.78 -23.96
N SER A 484 -3.91 0.56 -24.46
CA SER A 484 -2.95 -0.55 -24.38
C SER A 484 -2.28 -0.79 -25.73
N PHE A 485 -0.95 -0.92 -25.74
CA PHE A 485 -0.15 -1.19 -26.94
C PHE A 485 0.32 -2.64 -26.99
N LEU A 486 -0.40 -3.51 -27.70
CA LEU A 486 -0.06 -4.92 -27.84
C LEU A 486 0.88 -5.17 -29.02
N CYS A 487 1.95 -5.91 -28.80
CA CYS A 487 2.97 -6.23 -29.81
C CYS A 487 2.44 -7.29 -30.80
N LYS A 488 2.54 -7.01 -32.11
CA LYS A 488 2.25 -8.02 -33.16
C LYS A 488 3.51 -8.84 -33.47
N GLY A 489 3.83 -9.75 -32.56
CA GLY A 489 5.07 -10.52 -32.56
C GLY A 489 5.90 -10.20 -31.33
N GLU A 490 7.22 -10.20 -31.45
CA GLU A 490 8.09 -9.74 -30.36
C GLU A 490 7.96 -8.23 -30.14
N CYS A 491 7.95 -7.79 -28.87
CA CYS A 491 7.99 -6.37 -28.54
C CYS A 491 9.36 -5.76 -28.89
N PRO A 492 9.43 -4.61 -29.58
CA PRO A 492 10.69 -3.94 -29.92
C PRO A 492 11.58 -3.62 -28.72
N LYS A 493 11.00 -3.17 -27.60
CA LYS A 493 11.71 -3.09 -26.31
C LYS A 493 11.35 -4.30 -25.45
N LYS A 494 12.32 -5.19 -25.26
CA LYS A 494 12.23 -6.37 -24.39
C LYS A 494 12.78 -6.04 -22.99
N ILE A 495 12.04 -6.40 -21.96
CA ILE A 495 12.51 -6.32 -20.56
C ILE A 495 13.26 -7.61 -20.23
N CYS A 496 14.51 -7.52 -19.76
CA CYS A 496 15.30 -8.67 -19.32
C CYS A 496 15.74 -8.50 -17.86
N ILE A 497 15.20 -9.35 -16.99
CA ILE A 497 15.46 -9.35 -15.53
C ILE A 497 16.40 -10.48 -15.09
N LYS A 498 16.71 -11.45 -15.97
CA LYS A 498 17.60 -12.59 -15.68
C LYS A 498 18.19 -13.17 -16.96
N GLY A 499 19.45 -13.58 -16.92
CA GLY A 499 20.11 -14.32 -18.02
C GLY A 499 20.75 -13.48 -19.12
N CYS A 500 20.55 -12.15 -19.15
CA CYS A 500 21.24 -11.24 -20.06
C CYS A 500 22.55 -10.68 -19.45
N GLU A 501 23.46 -10.18 -20.29
CA GLU A 501 24.68 -9.48 -19.84
C GLU A 501 24.34 -8.18 -19.10
N ILE A 502 23.35 -7.46 -19.64
CA ILE A 502 22.81 -6.20 -19.11
C ILE A 502 21.36 -6.50 -18.73
N LEU A 503 20.93 -6.10 -17.54
CA LEU A 503 19.55 -6.23 -17.09
C LEU A 503 18.81 -4.90 -17.27
N SER A 504 17.53 -4.94 -17.61
CA SER A 504 16.69 -3.74 -17.71
C SER A 504 16.57 -3.01 -16.35
N THR A 505 16.67 -3.77 -15.26
CA THR A 505 16.79 -3.26 -13.89
C THR A 505 18.04 -2.42 -13.64
N SER A 506 19.06 -2.42 -14.50
CA SER A 506 20.16 -1.45 -14.38
C SER A 506 19.75 -0.01 -14.72
N PHE A 507 18.56 0.20 -15.31
CA PHE A 507 18.04 1.52 -15.69
C PHE A 507 16.83 1.95 -14.85
N ARG A 508 15.80 1.11 -14.73
CA ARG A 508 14.52 1.43 -14.08
C ARG A 508 13.93 0.19 -13.40
N ASP A 509 13.02 0.37 -12.45
CA ASP A 509 12.25 -0.74 -11.90
C ASP A 509 11.22 -1.20 -12.95
N TYR A 510 11.42 -2.44 -13.42
CA TYR A 510 10.49 -3.15 -14.31
C TYR A 510 9.98 -4.45 -13.63
N VAL A 511 10.03 -4.52 -12.30
CA VAL A 511 9.74 -5.71 -11.48
C VAL A 511 8.59 -5.44 -10.50
N TYR A 512 8.47 -4.22 -9.94
CA TYR A 512 7.38 -3.86 -9.03
C TYR A 512 6.02 -3.73 -9.75
N ASP A 513 5.96 -3.10 -10.94
CA ASP A 513 4.74 -2.96 -11.74
C ASP A 513 4.96 -3.45 -13.20
N PRO A 514 5.09 -4.76 -13.43
CA PRO A 514 5.45 -5.33 -14.72
C PRO A 514 4.25 -5.38 -15.68
N LEU A 515 4.44 -4.87 -16.90
CA LEU A 515 3.48 -5.07 -17.99
C LEU A 515 3.48 -6.54 -18.47
N PRO A 516 2.32 -7.15 -18.78
CA PRO A 516 2.26 -8.54 -19.23
C PRO A 516 2.96 -8.84 -20.57
N ASP A 517 3.33 -10.11 -20.77
CA ASP A 517 3.96 -10.58 -22.01
C ASP A 517 3.14 -10.25 -23.27
N GLY A 518 3.79 -9.50 -24.18
CA GLY A 518 3.21 -9.00 -25.41
C GLY A 518 2.57 -7.61 -25.30
N VAL A 519 2.69 -6.93 -24.16
CA VAL A 519 2.32 -5.51 -23.99
C VAL A 519 3.60 -4.66 -24.04
N GLN A 520 3.62 -3.60 -24.87
CA GLN A 520 4.77 -2.69 -24.96
C GLN A 520 4.70 -1.53 -23.96
N GLU A 521 3.49 -0.99 -23.77
CA GLU A 521 3.20 0.22 -23.00
C GLU A 521 1.70 0.26 -22.67
N VAL A 522 1.34 0.94 -21.58
CA VAL A 522 -0.06 1.28 -21.24
C VAL A 522 -0.13 2.74 -20.83
N VAL A 523 -1.02 3.51 -21.45
CA VAL A 523 -1.19 4.95 -21.19
C VAL A 523 -2.64 5.25 -20.83
N PHE A 524 -2.86 6.04 -19.79
CA PHE A 524 -4.17 6.56 -19.42
C PHE A 524 -4.33 8.00 -19.91
N LEU A 525 -5.34 8.23 -20.76
CA LEU A 525 -5.74 9.56 -21.22
C LEU A 525 -6.63 10.19 -20.14
N LYS A 526 -6.17 11.27 -19.52
CA LYS A 526 -6.87 11.82 -18.33
C LYS A 526 -8.29 12.31 -18.63
N ASP A 527 -8.49 13.07 -19.70
CA ASP A 527 -9.75 13.76 -20.02
C ASP A 527 -10.17 13.55 -21.48
N GLY A 528 -9.68 12.46 -22.09
CA GLY A 528 -9.95 12.03 -23.46
C GLY A 528 -9.38 12.91 -24.58
N LYS A 529 -8.85 14.09 -24.25
CA LYS A 529 -8.27 15.04 -25.21
C LYS A 529 -7.05 14.44 -25.91
N THR A 530 -6.72 15.04 -27.05
CA THR A 530 -5.57 14.66 -27.88
C THR A 530 -4.26 14.68 -27.09
N GLN A 531 -3.66 13.51 -26.91
CA GLN A 531 -2.36 13.31 -26.27
C GLN A 531 -1.36 12.73 -27.27
N GLU A 532 -0.11 13.18 -27.22
CA GLU A 532 1.00 12.57 -27.95
C GLU A 532 1.66 11.49 -27.09
N ILE A 533 1.87 10.31 -27.66
CA ILE A 533 2.55 9.16 -27.06
C ILE A 533 3.74 8.82 -27.96
N SER A 534 4.95 8.83 -27.39
CA SER A 534 6.14 8.29 -28.05
C SER A 534 6.27 6.80 -27.73
N ILE A 535 6.66 6.00 -28.72
CA ILE A 535 6.80 4.54 -28.60
C ILE A 535 7.92 4.04 -29.52
N ALA A 536 8.49 2.87 -29.23
CA ALA A 536 9.41 2.21 -30.15
C ALA A 536 8.76 1.93 -31.53
N PRO A 537 9.52 1.98 -32.63
CA PRO A 537 9.02 1.58 -33.95
C PRO A 537 8.70 0.08 -33.99
N GLY A 538 7.55 -0.29 -34.53
CA GLY A 538 7.08 -1.68 -34.55
C GLY A 538 5.62 -1.85 -34.98
N SER A 539 5.19 -3.12 -35.10
CA SER A 539 3.80 -3.48 -35.38
C SER A 539 3.01 -3.67 -34.07
N TYR A 540 1.88 -2.98 -33.95
CA TYR A 540 1.05 -2.97 -32.75
C TYR A 540 -0.44 -3.15 -33.05
N LYS A 541 -1.15 -3.83 -32.14
CA LYS A 541 -2.61 -3.70 -31.98
C LYS A 541 -2.85 -2.75 -30.81
N ILE A 542 -3.52 -1.64 -31.09
CA ILE A 542 -3.88 -0.60 -30.13
C ILE A 542 -5.30 -0.85 -29.66
N VAL A 543 -5.53 -0.80 -28.36
CA VAL A 543 -6.83 -1.06 -27.72
C VAL A 543 -7.17 0.11 -26.81
N VAL A 544 -8.37 0.67 -26.93
CA VAL A 544 -8.84 1.81 -26.12
C VAL A 544 -10.17 1.47 -25.43
N SER A 545 -10.30 1.80 -24.15
CA SER A 545 -11.52 1.56 -23.36
C SER A 545 -11.61 2.50 -22.14
N ARG A 546 -12.84 2.77 -21.65
CA ARG A 546 -13.13 3.36 -20.33
C ARG A 546 -13.52 2.27 -19.31
N GLY A 547 -12.90 1.10 -19.42
CA GLY A 547 -13.19 -0.05 -18.58
C GLY A 547 -14.56 -0.70 -18.83
N MET A 548 -15.08 -1.34 -17.78
CA MET A 548 -16.02 -2.46 -17.82
C MET A 548 -17.39 -2.20 -18.49
N GLU A 549 -17.94 -1.00 -18.32
CA GLU A 549 -19.27 -0.66 -18.83
C GLU A 549 -19.28 -0.19 -20.30
N TYR A 550 -18.10 0.02 -20.88
CA TYR A 550 -17.94 0.65 -22.19
C TYR A 550 -17.56 -0.36 -23.26
N SER A 551 -17.95 -0.08 -24.50
CA SER A 551 -17.37 -0.72 -25.69
C SER A 551 -15.85 -0.54 -25.73
N ARG A 552 -15.12 -1.41 -26.44
CA ARG A 552 -13.71 -1.19 -26.79
C ARG A 552 -13.56 -0.66 -28.21
N TYR A 553 -12.54 0.16 -28.45
CA TYR A 553 -12.03 0.49 -29.78
C TYR A 553 -10.73 -0.27 -30.03
N GLU A 554 -10.53 -0.80 -31.23
CA GLU A 554 -9.31 -1.53 -31.62
C GLU A 554 -8.83 -1.07 -33.00
N THR A 555 -7.52 -0.95 -33.18
CA THR A 555 -6.90 -0.72 -34.50
C THR A 555 -5.50 -1.34 -34.57
N GLU A 556 -4.97 -1.54 -35.76
CA GLU A 556 -3.61 -2.03 -35.98
C GLU A 556 -2.75 -0.98 -36.69
N VAL A 557 -1.49 -0.86 -36.28
CA VAL A 557 -0.49 0.04 -36.89
C VAL A 557 0.84 -0.70 -37.10
N ASN A 558 1.66 -0.22 -38.02
CA ASN A 558 3.05 -0.67 -38.20
C ASN A 558 3.96 0.53 -38.42
N LEU A 559 4.61 0.98 -37.34
CA LEU A 559 5.27 2.26 -37.26
C LEU A 559 6.75 2.17 -37.64
N GLN A 560 7.19 3.05 -38.53
CA GLN A 560 8.59 3.26 -38.88
C GLN A 560 9.26 4.31 -37.97
N PRO A 561 10.60 4.34 -37.86
CA PRO A 561 11.32 5.32 -37.03
C PRO A 561 11.00 6.76 -37.42
N GLY A 562 10.40 7.53 -36.50
CA GLY A 562 9.97 8.91 -36.74
C GLY A 562 8.60 9.07 -37.42
N GLU A 563 7.84 8.00 -37.64
CA GLU A 563 6.47 8.06 -38.18
C GLU A 563 5.47 8.63 -37.15
N GLU A 564 4.46 9.38 -37.61
CA GLU A 564 3.36 9.93 -36.81
C GLU A 564 2.02 9.36 -37.29
N VAL A 565 1.25 8.74 -36.40
CA VAL A 565 -0.12 8.26 -36.68
C VAL A 565 -1.13 8.95 -35.77
N ARG A 566 -2.28 9.35 -36.34
CA ARG A 566 -3.38 10.02 -35.61
C ARG A 566 -4.59 9.09 -35.46
N ILE A 567 -5.07 8.94 -34.24
CA ILE A 567 -6.17 8.03 -33.87
C ILE A 567 -7.24 8.81 -33.11
N LYS A 568 -8.51 8.62 -33.51
CA LYS A 568 -9.67 9.10 -32.77
C LYS A 568 -10.53 7.90 -32.40
N ALA A 569 -10.39 7.45 -31.16
CA ALA A 569 -11.10 6.28 -30.65
C ALA A 569 -12.51 6.70 -30.21
N TYR A 570 -13.53 6.05 -30.79
CA TYR A 570 -14.92 6.25 -30.40
C TYR A 570 -15.39 5.08 -29.54
N LEU A 571 -16.03 5.41 -28.42
CA LEU A 571 -16.60 4.47 -27.45
C LEU A 571 -18.06 4.83 -27.14
N HIS A 572 -18.77 3.94 -26.45
CA HIS A 572 -20.11 4.16 -25.91
C HIS A 572 -20.25 3.40 -24.58
N ARG A 573 -21.01 3.92 -23.60
CA ARG A 573 -21.43 3.13 -22.43
C ARG A 573 -22.49 2.14 -22.92
N VAL A 574 -22.17 0.85 -22.92
CA VAL A 574 -23.03 -0.20 -23.49
C VAL A 574 -23.73 -1.02 -22.41
N ALA A 575 -23.10 -1.20 -21.25
CA ALA A 575 -23.67 -1.87 -20.09
C ALA A 575 -23.86 -0.87 -18.94
N ASN A 576 -24.95 -0.09 -18.98
CA ASN A 576 -25.23 0.96 -17.98
C ASN A 576 -25.58 0.39 -16.60
N SER A 577 -25.11 1.07 -15.55
CA SER A 577 -25.47 0.83 -14.16
C SER A 577 -26.60 1.75 -13.61
N ASP A 578 -27.64 2.08 -14.39
CA ASP A 578 -28.73 3.04 -14.04
C ASP A 578 -29.22 2.95 -12.57
N GLY A 579 -28.87 3.93 -11.74
CA GLY A 579 -29.21 4.03 -10.31
C GLY A 579 -28.20 3.40 -9.33
N TRP A 580 -27.09 2.87 -9.83
CA TRP A 580 -25.96 2.33 -9.07
C TRP A 580 -24.70 3.17 -9.30
N LEU A 581 -23.92 3.39 -8.24
CA LEU A 581 -22.55 3.89 -8.35
C LEU A 581 -21.56 2.74 -8.16
N SER A 582 -20.55 2.64 -9.02
CA SER A 582 -19.44 1.71 -8.85
C SER A 582 -18.40 2.29 -7.89
N ALA A 583 -17.96 1.48 -6.92
CA ALA A 583 -17.00 1.89 -5.91
C ALA A 583 -15.93 0.83 -5.69
N ASP A 584 -14.70 1.27 -5.49
CA ASP A 584 -13.64 0.44 -4.93
C ASP A 584 -13.43 0.83 -3.46
N THR A 585 -13.45 -0.16 -2.57
CA THR A 585 -13.45 0.05 -1.11
C THR A 585 -12.16 -0.45 -0.44
N HIS A 586 -11.10 -0.63 -1.24
CA HIS A 586 -9.72 -0.88 -0.78
C HIS A 586 -8.72 -0.36 -1.83
N VAL A 587 -8.08 0.79 -1.59
CA VAL A 587 -7.19 1.47 -2.55
C VAL A 587 -6.06 2.23 -1.86
N HIS A 588 -4.83 1.92 -2.25
CA HIS A 588 -3.58 2.49 -1.71
C HIS A 588 -2.88 3.43 -2.69
N ALA A 589 -2.16 4.40 -2.16
CA ALA A 589 -1.36 5.39 -2.90
C ALA A 589 -0.14 5.82 -2.08
N VAL A 590 0.53 6.91 -2.49
CA VAL A 590 1.82 7.39 -1.97
C VAL A 590 1.90 7.73 -0.47
N ASN A 591 0.79 7.63 0.27
CA ASN A 591 0.78 7.75 1.73
C ASN A 591 0.84 6.39 2.44
N SER A 592 0.50 5.29 1.76
CA SER A 592 0.79 3.92 2.22
C SER A 592 2.26 3.60 1.95
N PRO A 593 3.01 3.02 2.90
CA PRO A 593 4.44 2.71 2.73
C PRO A 593 4.78 1.81 1.55
N ASP A 594 3.80 1.12 0.96
CA ASP A 594 3.99 0.05 -0.02
C ASP A 594 3.43 0.33 -1.43
N SER A 595 2.93 1.55 -1.65
CA SER A 595 2.36 2.01 -2.93
C SER A 595 3.00 3.33 -3.40
N PRO A 596 4.01 3.32 -4.29
CA PRO A 596 4.70 4.52 -4.78
C PRO A 596 3.85 5.28 -5.84
N VAL A 597 2.53 5.30 -5.69
CA VAL A 597 1.57 5.84 -6.68
C VAL A 597 1.00 7.16 -6.18
N SER A 598 1.48 8.28 -6.74
CA SER A 598 0.91 9.61 -6.48
C SER A 598 -0.61 9.67 -6.66
N LEU A 599 -1.30 10.54 -5.91
CA LEU A 599 -2.77 10.62 -5.97
C LEU A 599 -3.29 11.00 -7.38
N ILE A 600 -2.54 11.79 -8.17
CA ILE A 600 -2.89 12.12 -9.56
C ILE A 600 -2.89 10.87 -10.46
N ASP A 601 -1.83 10.06 -10.41
CA ASP A 601 -1.75 8.83 -11.21
C ASP A 601 -2.87 7.86 -10.80
N ARG A 602 -3.14 7.69 -9.51
CA ARG A 602 -4.24 6.85 -9.00
C ARG A 602 -5.62 7.34 -9.48
N VAL A 603 -5.90 8.63 -9.43
CA VAL A 603 -7.13 9.23 -9.94
C VAL A 603 -7.28 9.04 -11.45
N ILE A 604 -6.20 9.23 -12.22
CA ILE A 604 -6.21 9.07 -13.68
C ILE A 604 -6.45 7.61 -14.09
N THR A 605 -5.84 6.64 -13.39
CA THR A 605 -6.08 5.22 -13.71
C THR A 605 -7.51 4.77 -13.36
N PHE A 606 -8.05 5.19 -12.20
CA PHE A 606 -9.42 4.87 -11.80
C PHE A 606 -10.48 5.50 -12.71
N ALA A 607 -10.32 6.77 -13.08
CA ALA A 607 -11.16 7.40 -14.08
C ALA A 607 -11.03 6.70 -15.45
N GLY A 608 -9.84 6.24 -15.81
CA GLY A 608 -9.57 5.49 -17.04
C GLY A 608 -10.27 4.13 -17.12
N GLU A 609 -10.55 3.47 -16.00
CA GLU A 609 -11.24 2.16 -15.93
C GLU A 609 -12.72 2.26 -15.52
N GLY A 610 -13.29 3.47 -15.51
CA GLY A 610 -14.74 3.65 -15.30
C GLY A 610 -15.23 3.39 -13.88
N VAL A 611 -14.41 3.64 -12.85
CA VAL A 611 -14.89 3.67 -11.46
C VAL A 611 -15.58 5.02 -11.19
N ASP A 612 -16.71 5.03 -10.47
CA ASP A 612 -17.41 6.26 -10.09
C ASP A 612 -16.88 6.84 -8.76
N ILE A 613 -16.61 5.98 -7.78
CA ILE A 613 -16.17 6.33 -6.43
C ILE A 613 -14.86 5.62 -6.05
N ILE A 614 -13.82 6.38 -5.70
CA ILE A 614 -12.58 5.87 -5.09
C ILE A 614 -12.61 6.12 -3.58
N ILE A 615 -12.38 5.10 -2.76
CA ILE A 615 -12.23 5.26 -1.31
C ILE A 615 -10.76 5.09 -0.96
N SER A 616 -10.17 6.04 -0.24
CA SER A 616 -8.81 5.90 0.29
C SER A 616 -8.79 4.95 1.47
N THR A 617 -7.80 4.06 1.50
CA THR A 617 -7.58 3.13 2.60
C THR A 617 -6.09 2.90 2.82
N ASP A 618 -5.26 3.93 2.69
CA ASP A 618 -3.81 3.82 2.94
C ASP A 618 -3.53 3.24 4.34
N HIS A 619 -2.46 2.43 4.46
CA HIS A 619 -2.07 1.81 5.74
C HIS A 619 -1.88 2.87 6.84
N ASP A 620 -2.77 2.87 7.83
CA ASP A 620 -2.71 3.75 9.01
C ASP A 620 -2.57 5.25 8.72
N TRP A 621 -3.07 5.72 7.57
CA TRP A 621 -3.07 7.13 7.15
C TRP A 621 -4.43 7.56 6.56
N LEU A 622 -4.83 8.82 6.77
CA LEU A 622 -6.05 9.40 6.16
C LEU A 622 -5.72 10.27 4.93
N THR A 623 -6.14 9.81 3.75
CA THR A 623 -5.91 10.49 2.45
C THR A 623 -7.22 11.03 1.85
N ASP A 624 -7.16 12.17 1.17
CA ASP A 624 -8.28 12.71 0.38
C ASP A 624 -7.90 12.82 -1.10
N TYR A 625 -8.68 12.20 -1.99
CA TYR A 625 -8.49 12.26 -3.44
C TYR A 625 -9.22 13.44 -4.10
N GLU A 626 -10.17 14.12 -3.45
CA GLU A 626 -10.91 15.23 -4.09
C GLU A 626 -10.00 16.37 -4.59
N PRO A 627 -8.92 16.78 -3.88
CA PRO A 627 -7.93 17.73 -4.41
C PRO A 627 -7.25 17.23 -5.69
N ALA A 628 -6.86 15.96 -5.76
CA ALA A 628 -6.26 15.37 -6.96
C ALA A 628 -7.26 15.36 -8.14
N ILE A 629 -8.52 14.98 -7.88
CA ILE A 629 -9.62 14.99 -8.88
C ILE A 629 -9.89 16.40 -9.41
N GLU A 630 -9.79 17.43 -8.56
CA GLU A 630 -9.83 18.84 -8.96
C GLU A 630 -8.64 19.22 -9.85
N MET A 631 -7.40 18.92 -9.44
CA MET A 631 -6.18 19.27 -10.19
C MET A 631 -6.15 18.71 -11.61
N VAL A 632 -6.62 17.46 -11.81
CA VAL A 632 -6.68 16.86 -13.15
C VAL A 632 -7.93 17.22 -13.95
N GLY A 633 -8.98 17.73 -13.28
CA GLY A 633 -10.24 18.18 -13.88
C GLY A 633 -11.28 17.08 -14.12
N LEU A 634 -11.35 16.06 -13.26
CA LEU A 634 -12.17 14.84 -13.47
C LEU A 634 -13.40 14.71 -12.55
N LYS A 635 -13.89 15.83 -12.00
CA LYS A 635 -15.04 15.85 -11.08
C LYS A 635 -16.32 15.22 -11.65
N ASP A 636 -16.53 15.26 -12.96
CA ASP A 636 -17.69 14.63 -13.61
C ASP A 636 -17.56 13.10 -13.77
N PHE A 637 -16.35 12.54 -13.63
CA PHE A 637 -16.03 11.14 -13.93
C PHE A 637 -15.66 10.29 -12.72
N LEU A 638 -15.22 10.91 -11.61
CA LEU A 638 -14.81 10.27 -10.37
C LEU A 638 -15.13 11.19 -9.17
N SER A 639 -15.40 10.62 -8.01
CA SER A 639 -15.48 11.30 -6.70
C SER A 639 -14.94 10.38 -5.60
N SER A 640 -14.73 10.86 -4.37
CA SER A 640 -14.11 10.06 -3.32
C SER A 640 -14.74 10.14 -1.93
N LEU A 641 -14.33 9.18 -1.09
CA LEU A 641 -14.50 9.20 0.37
C LEU A 641 -13.14 8.97 1.04
N VAL A 642 -12.93 9.63 2.19
CA VAL A 642 -11.75 9.43 3.04
C VAL A 642 -11.96 8.18 3.92
N GLY A 643 -10.99 7.27 3.93
CA GLY A 643 -10.92 6.13 4.84
C GLY A 643 -9.49 5.81 5.28
N GLN A 644 -9.32 4.66 5.94
CA GLN A 644 -8.06 4.11 6.45
C GLN A 644 -8.10 2.58 6.28
N GLU A 645 -6.97 1.93 5.97
CA GLU A 645 -6.76 0.53 6.37
C GLU A 645 -6.09 0.49 7.74
N ILE A 646 -6.80 -0.03 8.74
CA ILE A 646 -6.30 -0.15 10.11
C ILE A 646 -5.40 -1.39 10.17
N THR A 647 -4.10 -1.19 10.13
CA THR A 647 -3.14 -2.20 9.64
C THR A 647 -2.48 -2.97 10.78
N THR A 648 -3.23 -3.88 11.41
CA THR A 648 -2.70 -4.60 12.59
C THR A 648 -1.79 -5.76 12.19
N PHE A 649 -0.48 -5.52 12.19
CA PHE A 649 0.58 -6.55 12.06
C PHE A 649 0.59 -7.59 13.19
N SER A 650 -0.33 -7.47 14.15
CA SER A 650 -0.58 -8.50 15.14
C SER A 650 -1.64 -9.50 14.70
N TYR A 651 -2.75 -9.10 14.05
CA TYR A 651 -3.88 -10.01 13.82
C TYR A 651 -4.75 -9.73 12.59
N GLY A 652 -4.32 -8.86 11.67
CA GLY A 652 -4.99 -8.60 10.38
C GLY A 652 -5.59 -7.21 10.25
N HIS A 653 -6.10 -6.90 9.06
CA HIS A 653 -6.41 -5.53 8.65
C HIS A 653 -7.91 -5.25 8.44
N PHE A 654 -8.31 -3.98 8.57
CA PHE A 654 -9.71 -3.56 8.52
C PHE A 654 -9.89 -2.17 7.90
N ASN A 655 -10.68 -2.06 6.83
CA ASN A 655 -11.03 -0.76 6.26
C ASN A 655 -12.17 -0.10 7.04
N ALA A 656 -12.09 1.22 7.21
CA ALA A 656 -13.17 2.01 7.77
C ALA A 656 -13.39 3.29 6.95
N TYR A 657 -14.64 3.55 6.55
CA TYR A 657 -14.99 4.68 5.68
C TYR A 657 -16.49 5.05 5.73
N PRO A 658 -16.86 6.34 5.58
CA PRO A 658 -15.96 7.49 5.62
C PRO A 658 -15.47 7.79 7.04
N LEU A 659 -14.28 8.40 7.14
CA LEU A 659 -13.67 8.88 8.38
C LEU A 659 -13.48 10.41 8.33
N LYS A 660 -13.34 11.02 9.51
CA LYS A 660 -13.07 12.45 9.65
C LYS A 660 -11.56 12.74 9.62
N LEU A 661 -11.08 13.21 8.47
CA LEU A 661 -9.74 13.81 8.30
C LEU A 661 -9.50 14.97 9.29
N ASP A 662 -8.33 15.02 9.92
CA ASP A 662 -7.86 16.18 10.68
C ASP A 662 -6.34 16.36 10.57
N LYS A 663 -5.91 17.24 9.63
CA LYS A 663 -4.50 17.43 9.26
C LYS A 663 -3.56 17.93 10.36
N LYS A 664 -4.11 18.25 11.55
CA LYS A 664 -3.37 18.70 12.72
C LYS A 664 -2.95 17.57 13.66
N GLU A 665 -3.56 16.40 13.53
CA GLU A 665 -3.21 15.19 14.28
C GLU A 665 -2.17 14.34 13.50
N PRO A 666 -1.48 13.40 14.16
CA PRO A 666 -0.65 12.38 13.49
C PRO A 666 -1.40 11.61 12.41
N SER A 667 -0.70 11.24 11.34
CA SER A 667 -1.25 10.53 10.17
C SER A 667 -2.58 11.12 9.62
N ASP A 668 -2.71 12.44 9.72
CA ASP A 668 -3.91 13.26 9.40
C ASP A 668 -5.21 12.77 10.09
N GLY A 669 -5.09 12.11 11.24
CA GLY A 669 -6.21 11.70 12.11
C GLY A 669 -6.51 10.19 12.14
N ALA A 670 -5.57 9.34 11.73
CA ALA A 670 -5.75 7.88 11.71
C ALA A 670 -5.89 7.23 13.11
N LEU A 671 -6.48 6.04 13.16
CA LEU A 671 -6.76 5.27 14.38
C LEU A 671 -5.50 4.56 14.90
N ASP A 672 -4.96 5.01 16.04
CA ASP A 672 -3.92 4.30 16.79
C ASP A 672 -4.47 3.00 17.41
N TRP A 673 -4.22 1.88 16.72
CA TRP A 673 -4.65 0.56 17.16
C TRP A 673 -3.79 -0.05 18.29
N ALA A 674 -2.78 0.67 18.79
CA ALA A 674 -1.84 0.20 19.81
C ALA A 674 -1.78 1.08 21.10
N GLU A 675 -2.71 2.02 21.27
CA GLU A 675 -2.67 3.03 22.35
C GLU A 675 -2.91 2.44 23.76
N LYS A 676 -2.22 2.97 24.76
CA LYS A 676 -1.88 2.32 26.03
C LYS A 676 -2.70 2.80 27.24
N TYR A 677 -3.20 4.03 27.25
CA TYR A 677 -3.55 4.70 28.52
C TYR A 677 -4.85 4.26 29.18
N ASP A 678 -5.94 4.06 28.42
CA ASP A 678 -7.26 3.82 29.01
C ASP A 678 -7.40 2.40 29.61
N ARG A 679 -6.66 1.43 29.05
CA ARG A 679 -6.80 -0.01 29.37
C ARG A 679 -6.39 -0.36 30.80
N TYR A 680 -5.34 0.25 31.37
CA TYR A 680 -4.98 -0.04 32.77
C TYR A 680 -6.04 0.43 33.77
N GLN A 681 -6.77 1.52 33.46
CA GLN A 681 -7.88 1.98 34.28
C GLN A 681 -9.11 1.07 34.09
N LYS A 682 -9.46 0.76 32.83
CA LYS A 682 -10.54 -0.15 32.44
C LYS A 682 -10.46 -1.53 33.14
N TYR A 683 -9.26 -2.11 33.22
CA TYR A 683 -9.03 -3.42 33.85
C TYR A 683 -8.61 -3.34 35.33
N GLY A 684 -8.62 -2.15 35.95
CA GLY A 684 -8.32 -1.96 37.37
C GLY A 684 -6.89 -2.35 37.78
N ILE A 685 -5.93 -2.28 36.86
CA ILE A 685 -4.58 -2.81 37.04
C ILE A 685 -3.77 -1.83 37.90
N LYS A 686 -3.36 -2.32 39.08
CA LYS A 686 -2.56 -1.58 40.05
C LYS A 686 -1.23 -1.14 39.43
N GLU A 687 -0.74 0.02 39.86
CA GLU A 687 0.54 0.59 39.39
C GLU A 687 1.70 -0.42 39.47
N SER A 688 1.77 -1.18 40.56
CA SER A 688 2.75 -2.25 40.81
C SER A 688 2.64 -3.48 39.90
N GLU A 689 1.64 -3.54 39.02
CA GLU A 689 1.35 -4.69 38.16
C GLU A 689 1.29 -4.33 36.67
N LYS A 690 1.21 -3.04 36.31
CA LYS A 690 1.23 -2.56 34.91
C LYS A 690 2.43 -3.09 34.13
N GLU A 691 3.58 -3.15 34.79
CA GLU A 691 4.85 -3.61 34.22
C GLU A 691 4.77 -5.03 33.64
N LYS A 692 4.00 -5.92 34.30
CA LYS A 692 3.75 -7.30 33.84
C LYS A 692 3.04 -7.36 32.48
N PHE A 693 2.35 -6.29 32.12
CA PHE A 693 1.47 -6.19 30.95
C PHE A 693 1.90 -5.05 30.00
N ARG A 694 3.11 -4.50 30.16
CA ARG A 694 3.61 -3.35 29.38
C ARG A 694 3.67 -3.59 27.87
N PHE A 695 3.76 -4.87 27.47
CA PHE A 695 3.85 -5.37 26.10
C PHE A 695 2.49 -5.61 25.43
N LEU A 696 1.39 -5.58 26.18
CA LEU A 696 0.04 -5.78 25.64
C LEU A 696 -0.47 -4.48 25.00
N ARG A 697 0.12 -4.14 23.85
CA ARG A 697 -0.05 -2.85 23.17
C ARG A 697 -1.25 -2.83 22.21
N SER A 698 -1.56 -3.89 21.48
CA SER A 698 -2.70 -3.89 20.55
C SER A 698 -4.07 -3.79 21.26
N LEU A 699 -4.97 -2.99 20.69
CA LEU A 699 -6.40 -2.98 21.03
C LEU A 699 -7.03 -4.35 20.70
N HIS A 700 -8.18 -4.64 21.32
CA HIS A 700 -9.01 -5.78 20.91
C HIS A 700 -9.78 -5.46 19.61
N PRO A 701 -10.07 -6.42 18.70
CA PRO A 701 -10.80 -6.13 17.46
C PRO A 701 -12.11 -5.35 17.67
N ARG A 702 -12.95 -5.79 18.62
CA ARG A 702 -14.17 -5.08 19.07
C ARG A 702 -13.95 -3.61 19.49
N GLU A 703 -12.77 -3.26 20.01
CA GLU A 703 -12.42 -1.88 20.36
C GLU A 703 -12.01 -1.09 19.12
N ILE A 704 -11.26 -1.69 18.18
CA ILE A 704 -10.95 -1.07 16.88
C ILE A 704 -12.24 -0.74 16.14
N PHE A 705 -13.15 -1.72 15.97
CA PHE A 705 -14.39 -1.51 15.23
C PHE A 705 -15.27 -0.41 15.84
N LYS A 706 -15.36 -0.37 17.18
CA LYS A 706 -16.06 0.68 17.91
C LYS A 706 -15.43 2.06 17.72
N ASN A 707 -14.10 2.15 17.82
CA ASN A 707 -13.40 3.42 17.67
C ASN A 707 -13.51 3.93 16.21
N ALA A 708 -13.34 3.04 15.23
CA ALA A 708 -13.55 3.33 13.81
C ALA A 708 -14.98 3.81 13.53
N HIS A 709 -16.00 3.17 14.11
CA HIS A 709 -17.40 3.61 14.01
C HIS A 709 -17.67 4.99 14.66
N LEU A 710 -16.90 5.37 15.69
CA LEU A 710 -16.99 6.68 16.34
C LEU A 710 -16.26 7.79 15.56
N MET A 711 -15.30 7.45 14.68
CA MET A 711 -14.54 8.39 13.85
C MET A 711 -15.26 8.85 12.57
N LYS A 712 -16.52 8.46 12.37
CA LYS A 712 -17.34 8.94 11.24
C LYS A 712 -17.51 10.48 11.28
N PRO A 713 -17.58 11.18 10.13
CA PRO A 713 -17.91 12.61 10.11
C PRO A 713 -19.33 12.90 10.65
N GLU A 714 -19.55 14.10 11.19
CA GLU A 714 -20.82 14.48 11.85
C GLU A 714 -22.03 14.48 10.90
N ASN A 715 -21.82 14.77 9.61
CA ASN A 715 -22.86 14.84 8.58
C ASN A 715 -23.23 13.47 7.96
N PHE A 716 -22.59 12.39 8.39
CA PHE A 716 -22.96 11.02 8.03
C PHE A 716 -23.74 10.35 9.17
N ALA A 717 -24.81 9.63 8.85
CA ALA A 717 -25.60 8.88 9.82
C ALA A 717 -24.79 7.73 10.44
N ARG A 718 -24.03 7.01 9.61
CA ARG A 718 -23.10 5.93 9.96
C ARG A 718 -21.88 5.97 9.05
N ASN A 719 -20.89 5.15 9.34
CA ASN A 719 -19.86 4.69 8.41
C ASN A 719 -19.93 3.15 8.28
N ILE A 720 -18.99 2.59 7.52
CA ILE A 720 -18.74 1.16 7.34
C ILE A 720 -17.47 0.78 8.10
N VAL A 721 -17.46 -0.42 8.68
CA VAL A 721 -16.25 -1.17 9.05
C VAL A 721 -16.24 -2.47 8.25
N GLN A 722 -15.13 -2.73 7.57
CA GLN A 722 -14.91 -3.82 6.62
C GLN A 722 -13.79 -4.72 7.14
N VAL A 723 -13.96 -6.05 7.02
CA VAL A 723 -12.86 -7.00 7.21
C VAL A 723 -12.21 -7.24 5.85
N ASN A 724 -10.93 -6.91 5.76
CA ASN A 724 -10.15 -7.03 4.54
C ASN A 724 -9.58 -8.45 4.39
N HIS A 725 -9.38 -8.89 3.14
CA HIS A 725 -8.64 -10.11 2.72
C HIS A 725 -8.58 -11.23 3.79
N PRO A 726 -9.73 -11.71 4.30
CA PRO A 726 -9.82 -12.31 5.65
C PRO A 726 -9.10 -13.65 5.80
N ARG A 727 -8.65 -14.24 4.69
CA ARG A 727 -7.96 -15.53 4.59
C ARG A 727 -6.60 -15.43 3.88
N SER A 728 -6.03 -14.22 3.82
CA SER A 728 -4.68 -13.96 3.32
C SER A 728 -3.59 -14.35 4.33
N GLY A 729 -3.74 -15.52 4.97
CA GLY A 729 -2.79 -16.14 5.88
C GLY A 729 -2.21 -15.20 6.94
N GLY A 730 -0.99 -14.70 6.68
CA GLY A 730 -0.25 -13.79 7.56
C GLY A 730 -0.71 -12.32 7.55
N MET A 731 -1.84 -12.00 6.91
CA MET A 731 -2.53 -10.69 6.93
C MET A 731 -4.05 -10.82 7.14
N GLY A 732 -4.64 -12.00 6.88
CA GLY A 732 -6.07 -12.23 7.01
C GLY A 732 -6.54 -12.49 8.45
N TYR A 733 -7.52 -11.70 8.92
CA TYR A 733 -8.01 -11.74 10.30
C TYR A 733 -8.50 -13.13 10.75
N PHE A 734 -9.22 -13.87 9.91
CA PHE A 734 -9.82 -15.15 10.30
C PHE A 734 -8.79 -16.29 10.41
N ASP A 735 -7.68 -16.19 9.69
CA ASP A 735 -6.55 -17.10 9.81
C ASP A 735 -5.68 -16.74 11.01
N TYR A 736 -5.38 -15.46 11.22
CA TYR A 736 -4.64 -14.99 12.40
C TYR A 736 -5.26 -15.47 13.72
N VAL A 737 -6.57 -15.27 13.92
CA VAL A 737 -7.26 -15.70 15.15
C VAL A 737 -7.62 -17.20 15.19
N LEU A 738 -7.26 -17.94 14.13
CA LEU A 738 -7.54 -19.36 13.93
C LEU A 738 -9.05 -19.70 14.03
N LEU A 739 -9.90 -18.91 13.37
CA LEU A 739 -11.35 -18.90 13.53
C LEU A 739 -12.05 -20.21 13.12
N ASP A 740 -12.84 -20.78 14.04
CA ASP A 740 -13.88 -21.79 13.75
C ASP A 740 -15.19 -21.06 13.43
N THR A 741 -15.57 -20.97 12.16
CA THR A 741 -16.76 -20.19 11.76
C THR A 741 -18.10 -20.88 12.07
N LEU A 742 -18.10 -22.17 12.47
CA LEU A 742 -19.32 -22.78 13.01
C LEU A 742 -19.61 -22.29 14.42
N LYS A 743 -18.59 -22.13 15.25
CA LYS A 743 -18.73 -21.73 16.66
C LYS A 743 -18.56 -20.23 16.89
N LEU A 744 -17.93 -19.52 15.95
CA LEU A 744 -17.41 -18.16 16.10
C LEU A 744 -16.39 -18.03 17.23
N THR A 745 -15.56 -19.07 17.41
CA THR A 745 -14.54 -19.17 18.46
C THR A 745 -13.12 -19.17 17.89
N THR A 746 -12.20 -18.64 18.66
CA THR A 746 -10.79 -18.42 18.36
C THR A 746 -9.89 -19.34 19.19
N ALA A 747 -8.68 -19.62 18.69
CA ALA A 747 -7.80 -20.63 19.30
C ALA A 747 -6.37 -20.17 19.61
N ILE A 748 -5.96 -19.00 19.12
CA ILE A 748 -4.62 -18.44 19.30
C ILE A 748 -4.51 -17.62 20.59
N ASP A 749 -3.31 -17.51 21.17
CA ASP A 749 -3.07 -16.75 22.41
C ASP A 749 -3.18 -15.23 22.17
N PRO A 750 -4.10 -14.51 22.85
CA PRO A 750 -4.20 -13.05 22.78
C PRO A 750 -2.88 -12.34 23.06
N CYS A 751 -2.05 -12.88 23.95
CA CYS A 751 -0.79 -12.25 24.36
C CYS A 751 0.30 -12.33 23.27
N ILE A 752 0.26 -13.34 22.38
CA ILE A 752 1.14 -13.40 21.20
C ILE A 752 0.81 -12.25 20.24
N HIS A 753 -0.47 -11.85 20.16
CA HIS A 753 -0.94 -10.70 19.39
C HIS A 753 -0.83 -9.36 20.15
N ARG A 754 -0.15 -9.35 21.31
CA ARG A 754 -0.06 -8.17 22.20
C ARG A 754 -1.42 -7.63 22.65
N ILE A 755 -2.48 -8.43 22.67
CA ILE A 755 -3.84 -8.06 23.10
C ILE A 755 -4.03 -8.45 24.57
N PHE A 756 -4.79 -7.65 25.33
CA PHE A 756 -5.23 -8.04 26.67
C PHE A 756 -6.12 -9.30 26.62
N PRO A 757 -5.74 -10.43 27.26
CA PRO A 757 -6.48 -11.67 27.14
C PRO A 757 -7.90 -11.55 27.73
N PRO A 758 -8.98 -11.77 26.94
CA PRO A 758 -10.35 -11.66 27.43
C PRO A 758 -10.66 -12.60 28.62
N ALA A 759 -9.99 -13.75 28.69
CA ALA A 759 -10.08 -14.72 29.79
C ALA A 759 -9.28 -14.31 31.05
N GLY A 760 -8.51 -13.21 31.02
CA GLY A 760 -7.65 -12.75 32.10
C GLY A 760 -6.28 -13.46 32.20
N THR A 761 -6.04 -14.47 31.37
CA THR A 761 -4.81 -15.28 31.31
C THR A 761 -4.34 -15.45 29.86
N CYS A 762 -3.04 -15.31 29.60
CA CYS A 762 -2.44 -15.70 28.32
C CYS A 762 -2.56 -17.22 28.08
N GLY A 763 -2.68 -17.60 26.82
CA GLY A 763 -2.66 -18.99 26.35
C GLY A 763 -3.62 -19.23 25.17
N GLY A 764 -3.29 -20.18 24.31
CA GLY A 764 -4.21 -20.68 23.28
C GLY A 764 -5.38 -21.46 23.87
N ALA A 765 -6.34 -21.87 23.03
CA ALA A 765 -7.60 -22.50 23.45
C ALA A 765 -7.44 -23.69 24.42
N GLU A 766 -6.41 -24.51 24.22
CA GLU A 766 -6.12 -25.68 25.07
C GLU A 766 -5.69 -25.29 26.51
N ILE A 767 -5.11 -24.10 26.68
CA ILE A 767 -4.63 -23.57 27.96
C ILE A 767 -5.75 -22.85 28.71
N VAL A 768 -6.54 -22.01 28.01
CA VAL A 768 -7.67 -21.28 28.61
C VAL A 768 -8.95 -22.11 28.72
N GLY A 769 -8.98 -23.32 28.13
CA GLY A 769 -10.06 -24.28 28.24
C GLY A 769 -11.27 -24.00 27.34
N GLY A 770 -11.09 -23.24 26.25
CA GLY A 770 -12.20 -22.82 25.38
C GLY A 770 -11.79 -21.78 24.34
N ASP A 771 -12.73 -20.90 24.00
CA ASP A 771 -12.49 -19.76 23.12
C ASP A 771 -11.49 -18.76 23.74
N THR A 772 -10.50 -18.31 22.97
CA THR A 772 -9.58 -17.24 23.40
C THR A 772 -10.19 -15.83 23.31
N GLY A 773 -11.41 -15.72 22.76
CA GLY A 773 -12.28 -14.56 22.84
C GLY A 773 -11.97 -13.43 21.86
N LEU A 774 -11.09 -13.67 20.88
CA LEU A 774 -10.59 -12.65 19.96
C LEU A 774 -11.57 -12.30 18.84
N PHE A 775 -12.60 -13.11 18.58
CA PHE A 775 -13.63 -12.82 17.59
C PHE A 775 -14.87 -12.16 18.22
N ILE A 776 -15.75 -11.59 17.39
CA ILE A 776 -16.97 -10.94 17.86
C ILE A 776 -18.04 -12.01 18.19
N PRO A 777 -18.62 -12.03 19.41
CA PRO A 777 -19.71 -12.92 19.74
C PRO A 777 -20.96 -12.74 18.86
N LEU A 778 -21.66 -13.84 18.57
CA LEU A 778 -22.83 -13.88 17.68
C LEU A 778 -23.89 -12.81 18.00
N GLN A 779 -24.17 -12.57 19.28
CA GLN A 779 -25.17 -11.59 19.72
C GLN A 779 -24.79 -10.13 19.45
N ILE A 780 -23.49 -9.83 19.28
CA ILE A 780 -23.02 -8.51 18.85
C ILE A 780 -23.09 -8.40 17.32
N LEU A 781 -22.69 -9.45 16.59
CA LEU A 781 -22.81 -9.50 15.13
C LEU A 781 -24.26 -9.43 14.63
N LYS A 782 -25.24 -9.91 15.41
CA LYS A 782 -26.68 -9.79 15.09
C LYS A 782 -27.29 -8.42 15.37
N ASP A 783 -26.62 -7.56 16.14
CA ASP A 783 -27.11 -6.23 16.44
C ASP A 783 -26.51 -5.22 15.43
N MET A 784 -27.35 -4.72 14.52
CA MET A 784 -26.97 -3.73 13.51
C MET A 784 -26.71 -2.33 14.09
N ALA A 785 -27.07 -2.07 15.34
CA ALA A 785 -26.82 -0.82 16.05
C ALA A 785 -25.61 -0.89 17.01
N ASN A 786 -25.02 -2.07 17.18
CA ASN A 786 -23.87 -2.26 18.07
C ASN A 786 -22.56 -1.89 17.36
N LEU A 787 -21.83 -0.93 17.90
CA LEU A 787 -20.59 -0.42 17.31
C LEU A 787 -19.41 -1.40 17.41
N GLU A 788 -19.52 -2.53 18.11
CA GLU A 788 -18.45 -3.54 18.23
C GLU A 788 -18.50 -4.61 17.12
N ARG A 789 -19.30 -4.39 16.06
CA ARG A 789 -19.45 -5.23 14.86
C ARG A 789 -18.51 -4.81 13.73
N PHE A 790 -18.39 -5.65 12.70
CA PHE A 790 -18.11 -5.18 11.33
C PHE A 790 -19.39 -5.25 10.49
N ASP A 791 -19.44 -4.49 9.39
CA ASP A 791 -20.58 -4.43 8.46
C ASP A 791 -20.32 -5.17 7.15
N ALA A 792 -19.07 -5.15 6.67
CA ALA A 792 -18.70 -5.67 5.36
C ALA A 792 -17.53 -6.67 5.44
N ILE A 793 -17.41 -7.51 4.42
CA ILE A 793 -16.31 -8.47 4.24
C ILE A 793 -15.90 -8.55 2.77
N GLU A 794 -14.60 -8.56 2.50
CA GLU A 794 -14.07 -8.72 1.14
C GLU A 794 -14.25 -10.15 0.63
N VAL A 795 -15.25 -10.34 -0.23
CA VAL A 795 -15.56 -11.61 -0.91
C VAL A 795 -14.79 -11.75 -2.23
N TYR A 796 -14.31 -10.64 -2.80
CA TYR A 796 -13.47 -10.64 -3.99
C TYR A 796 -12.46 -9.48 -3.92
N ASN A 797 -11.23 -9.79 -3.50
CA ASN A 797 -10.09 -8.88 -3.50
C ASN A 797 -9.16 -9.24 -4.68
N SER A 798 -8.79 -8.23 -5.48
CA SER A 798 -7.80 -8.31 -6.57
C SER A 798 -8.09 -9.42 -7.61
N TYR A 799 -7.54 -10.61 -7.43
CA TYR A 799 -7.75 -11.80 -8.28
C TYR A 799 -7.96 -13.09 -7.46
N TYR A 800 -8.14 -13.00 -6.14
CA TYR A 800 -7.88 -14.09 -5.19
C TYR A 800 -9.06 -14.37 -4.23
N GLU A 801 -8.93 -15.45 -3.46
CA GLU A 801 -9.72 -15.82 -2.26
C GLU A 801 -11.24 -16.00 -2.37
N ILE A 802 -11.86 -15.74 -3.54
CA ILE A 802 -13.32 -15.81 -3.70
C ILE A 802 -13.96 -17.10 -3.14
N PRO A 803 -13.49 -18.32 -3.44
CA PRO A 803 -14.17 -19.54 -3.01
C PRO A 803 -14.08 -19.77 -1.49
N ILE A 804 -12.95 -19.38 -0.89
CA ILE A 804 -12.66 -19.58 0.54
C ILE A 804 -13.44 -18.57 1.39
N VAL A 805 -13.49 -17.29 1.01
CA VAL A 805 -14.27 -16.29 1.77
C VAL A 805 -15.78 -16.44 1.55
N MET A 806 -16.23 -16.88 0.36
CA MET A 806 -17.65 -17.23 0.12
C MET A 806 -18.19 -18.27 1.12
N ASN A 807 -17.36 -19.22 1.56
CA ASN A 807 -17.75 -20.21 2.58
C ASN A 807 -17.96 -19.56 3.96
N ASP A 808 -17.03 -18.73 4.42
CA ASP A 808 -17.18 -18.04 5.72
C ASP A 808 -18.34 -17.04 5.69
N TRP A 809 -18.51 -16.28 4.61
CA TRP A 809 -19.64 -15.36 4.44
C TRP A 809 -20.99 -16.08 4.47
N PHE A 810 -21.16 -17.16 3.69
CA PHE A 810 -22.37 -17.99 3.74
C PHE A 810 -22.58 -18.63 5.12
N THR A 811 -21.52 -18.90 5.87
CA THR A 811 -21.63 -19.39 7.26
C THR A 811 -22.23 -18.31 8.17
N PHE A 812 -21.83 -17.04 8.04
CA PHE A 812 -22.47 -15.93 8.77
C PHE A 812 -23.95 -15.75 8.36
N LEU A 813 -24.27 -15.82 7.06
CA LEU A 813 -25.66 -15.74 6.59
C LEU A 813 -26.54 -16.86 7.19
N ASN A 814 -26.03 -18.10 7.23
CA ASN A 814 -26.71 -19.25 7.84
C ASN A 814 -26.81 -19.16 9.38
N HIS A 815 -25.94 -18.41 10.05
CA HIS A 815 -26.13 -18.07 11.46
C HIS A 815 -27.26 -17.05 11.67
N GLY A 816 -27.83 -16.48 10.60
CA GLY A 816 -28.77 -15.37 10.66
C GLY A 816 -28.08 -14.07 11.09
N VAL A 817 -26.87 -13.83 10.58
CA VAL A 817 -26.11 -12.58 10.71
C VAL A 817 -26.13 -11.87 9.36
N HIS A 818 -26.43 -10.56 9.38
CA HIS A 818 -26.25 -9.72 8.19
C HIS A 818 -24.82 -9.15 8.17
N ILE A 819 -24.09 -9.46 7.09
CA ILE A 819 -22.82 -8.88 6.68
C ILE A 819 -22.87 -8.70 5.16
N THR A 820 -22.42 -7.56 4.67
CA THR A 820 -22.37 -7.26 3.23
C THR A 820 -21.09 -7.82 2.60
N GLY A 821 -21.24 -8.62 1.54
CA GLY A 821 -20.11 -9.02 0.71
C GLY A 821 -19.71 -7.89 -0.22
N VAL A 822 -18.46 -7.45 -0.16
CA VAL A 822 -17.89 -6.41 -1.04
C VAL A 822 -16.76 -6.99 -1.90
N GLY A 823 -16.44 -6.30 -2.99
CA GLY A 823 -15.26 -6.60 -3.81
C GLY A 823 -14.52 -5.32 -4.20
N VAL A 824 -13.20 -5.47 -4.29
CA VAL A 824 -12.20 -4.40 -4.27
C VAL A 824 -11.00 -4.76 -5.16
N SER A 825 -10.17 -3.78 -5.55
CA SER A 825 -8.93 -4.10 -6.25
C SER A 825 -7.72 -4.30 -5.34
N ASP A 826 -7.67 -3.63 -4.19
CA ASP A 826 -6.51 -3.65 -3.28
C ASP A 826 -5.22 -3.28 -4.02
N THR A 827 -5.31 -2.18 -4.78
CA THR A 827 -4.33 -1.82 -5.81
C THR A 827 -3.23 -0.94 -5.25
N HIS A 828 -2.00 -1.46 -5.37
CA HIS A 828 -0.76 -0.81 -4.98
C HIS A 828 0.01 -0.32 -6.22
N GLN A 829 -0.08 -1.06 -7.32
CA GLN A 829 0.56 -0.76 -8.61
C GLN A 829 -0.28 0.20 -9.49
N LYS A 830 0.26 0.65 -10.63
CA LYS A 830 -0.45 1.44 -11.65
C LYS A 830 -1.06 0.55 -12.75
N PHE A 831 -0.48 -0.63 -13.02
CA PHE A 831 -0.92 -1.53 -14.10
C PHE A 831 -1.18 -3.00 -13.71
N GLN A 832 -0.33 -3.63 -12.88
CA GLN A 832 -0.36 -5.08 -12.62
C GLN A 832 -1.64 -5.54 -11.91
N VAL A 833 -1.99 -4.91 -10.79
CA VAL A 833 -3.33 -5.00 -10.19
C VAL A 833 -4.20 -3.97 -10.89
N HIS A 834 -5.11 -4.44 -11.74
CA HIS A 834 -5.94 -3.58 -12.57
C HIS A 834 -6.87 -2.69 -11.70
N PRO A 835 -6.89 -1.35 -11.91
CA PRO A 835 -7.67 -0.41 -11.09
C PRO A 835 -9.15 -0.77 -11.01
N GLY A 836 -9.66 -0.97 -9.78
CA GLY A 836 -11.04 -1.40 -9.57
C GLY A 836 -11.39 -2.72 -10.26
N ILE A 837 -10.47 -3.70 -10.33
CA ILE A 837 -10.76 -5.00 -10.95
C ILE A 837 -11.87 -5.75 -10.20
N GLY A 838 -11.79 -5.86 -8.88
CA GLY A 838 -12.97 -6.05 -8.06
C GLY A 838 -13.57 -4.67 -7.78
N ARG A 839 -14.88 -4.49 -8.02
CA ARG A 839 -15.59 -3.29 -7.55
C ARG A 839 -17.01 -3.61 -7.09
N THR A 840 -17.50 -2.80 -6.16
CA THR A 840 -18.80 -2.92 -5.52
C THR A 840 -19.74 -1.88 -6.10
N PHE A 841 -20.81 -2.32 -6.76
CA PHE A 841 -21.88 -1.45 -7.24
C PHE A 841 -22.92 -1.27 -6.14
N VAL A 842 -23.13 -0.03 -5.70
CA VAL A 842 -24.02 0.34 -4.59
C VAL A 842 -25.25 1.06 -5.11
N TRP A 843 -26.44 0.61 -4.73
CA TRP A 843 -27.69 1.27 -5.14
C TRP A 843 -27.82 2.64 -4.48
N VAL A 844 -27.98 3.69 -5.29
CA VAL A 844 -28.31 5.06 -4.83
C VAL A 844 -29.66 5.55 -5.33
N GLY A 845 -30.31 4.81 -6.23
CA GLY A 845 -31.56 5.19 -6.87
C GLY A 845 -31.33 5.99 -8.15
N LYS A 846 -32.24 5.80 -9.13
CA LYS A 846 -32.10 6.40 -10.47
C LYS A 846 -32.07 7.93 -10.43
N GLY A 847 -31.07 8.52 -11.08
CA GLY A 847 -30.81 9.96 -11.08
C GLY A 847 -29.94 10.45 -9.91
N ASN A 848 -29.39 9.55 -9.09
CA ASN A 848 -28.38 9.84 -8.06
C ASN A 848 -26.99 9.27 -8.44
N ASP A 849 -26.93 8.51 -9.53
CA ASP A 849 -25.83 7.74 -10.10
C ASP A 849 -24.87 8.59 -10.98
N LEU A 850 -24.43 9.73 -10.45
CA LEU A 850 -23.40 10.57 -11.06
C LEU A 850 -22.33 10.97 -10.01
N PRO A 851 -21.01 10.85 -10.30
CA PRO A 851 -19.95 11.24 -9.37
C PRO A 851 -20.04 12.70 -8.91
N SER A 852 -20.37 13.62 -9.82
CA SER A 852 -20.58 15.04 -9.50
C SER A 852 -21.73 15.27 -8.52
N LYS A 853 -22.85 14.55 -8.67
CA LYS A 853 -23.97 14.62 -7.72
C LYS A 853 -23.67 13.94 -6.39
N PHE A 854 -22.96 12.80 -6.40
CA PHE A 854 -22.48 12.16 -5.17
C PHE A 854 -21.62 13.13 -4.36
N ARG A 855 -20.67 13.83 -4.99
CA ARG A 855 -19.78 14.81 -4.35
C ARG A 855 -20.54 15.87 -3.56
N GLU A 856 -21.57 16.44 -4.16
CA GLU A 856 -22.30 17.60 -3.65
C GLU A 856 -23.45 17.25 -2.69
N ASP A 857 -24.17 16.15 -2.94
CA ASP A 857 -25.38 15.79 -2.19
C ASP A 857 -25.08 14.81 -1.05
N ILE A 858 -25.04 15.34 0.18
CA ILE A 858 -24.88 14.55 1.41
C ILE A 858 -26.00 13.52 1.63
N GLN A 859 -27.19 13.69 1.04
CA GLN A 859 -28.23 12.65 1.07
C GLN A 859 -27.84 11.48 0.16
N VAL A 860 -27.25 11.71 -1.01
CA VAL A 860 -26.74 10.64 -1.88
C VAL A 860 -25.59 9.90 -1.19
N LYS A 861 -24.64 10.60 -0.55
CA LYS A 861 -23.56 9.95 0.23
C LYS A 861 -24.10 9.11 1.39
N ASN A 862 -25.12 9.60 2.10
CA ASN A 862 -25.79 8.83 3.16
C ASN A 862 -26.59 7.65 2.60
N THR A 863 -27.27 7.79 1.45
CA THR A 863 -27.96 6.68 0.78
C THR A 863 -26.98 5.59 0.37
N PHE A 864 -25.84 5.95 -0.24
CA PHE A 864 -24.77 5.03 -0.59
C PHE A 864 -24.29 4.24 0.63
N ILE A 865 -23.86 4.91 1.70
CA ILE A 865 -23.33 4.24 2.90
C ILE A 865 -24.39 3.38 3.61
N ASN A 866 -25.64 3.85 3.70
CA ASN A 866 -26.72 3.05 4.30
C ASN A 866 -27.08 1.83 3.44
N ASN A 867 -27.09 1.94 2.11
CA ASN A 867 -27.39 0.83 1.21
C ASN A 867 -26.22 -0.17 1.09
N LEU A 868 -24.98 0.28 1.25
CA LEU A 868 -23.83 -0.61 1.44
C LEU A 868 -23.96 -1.39 2.76
N ALA A 869 -24.23 -0.70 3.88
CA ALA A 869 -24.42 -1.35 5.18
C ALA A 869 -25.64 -2.29 5.27
N ASP A 870 -26.64 -2.11 4.39
CA ASP A 870 -27.85 -2.96 4.32
C ASP A 870 -27.72 -4.08 3.27
N GLY A 871 -26.62 -4.15 2.51
CA GLY A 871 -26.40 -5.19 1.48
C GLY A 871 -27.16 -4.98 0.18
N LYS A 872 -27.53 -3.74 -0.18
CA LYS A 872 -28.11 -3.40 -1.51
C LYS A 872 -26.99 -3.13 -2.51
N VAL A 873 -26.11 -4.12 -2.68
CA VAL A 873 -24.91 -4.04 -3.51
C VAL A 873 -24.70 -5.31 -4.33
N PHE A 874 -24.00 -5.22 -5.46
CA PHE A 874 -23.44 -6.38 -6.14
C PHE A 874 -21.96 -6.16 -6.45
N ILE A 875 -21.18 -7.22 -6.37
CA ILE A 875 -19.77 -7.23 -6.76
C ILE A 875 -19.71 -7.53 -8.25
N SER A 876 -18.85 -6.83 -9.00
CA SER A 876 -18.60 -7.15 -10.41
C SER A 876 -17.21 -6.72 -10.86
N ASN A 877 -16.73 -7.38 -11.92
CA ASN A 877 -15.58 -6.97 -12.71
C ASN A 877 -15.91 -6.83 -14.22
N GLY A 878 -17.19 -6.75 -14.60
CA GLY A 878 -17.60 -6.63 -16.01
C GLY A 878 -19.05 -6.96 -16.35
N ILE A 879 -19.74 -7.69 -15.48
CA ILE A 879 -21.15 -8.10 -15.66
C ILE A 879 -22.01 -7.21 -14.76
N ILE A 880 -22.90 -6.41 -15.34
CA ILE A 880 -23.75 -5.43 -14.65
C ILE A 880 -25.12 -6.05 -14.37
N LEU A 881 -25.66 -5.79 -13.18
CA LEU A 881 -26.99 -6.25 -12.76
C LEU A 881 -28.05 -5.22 -13.16
N GLU A 882 -28.99 -5.60 -14.01
CA GLU A 882 -30.16 -4.77 -14.35
C GLU A 882 -31.39 -5.10 -13.50
N ASP A 883 -31.58 -6.38 -13.11
CA ASP A 883 -32.58 -6.78 -12.12
C ASP A 883 -32.17 -8.05 -11.35
N PHE A 884 -32.54 -8.12 -10.07
CA PHE A 884 -32.47 -9.29 -9.21
C PHE A 884 -33.59 -9.25 -8.17
N LYS A 885 -34.63 -10.08 -8.37
CA LYS A 885 -35.84 -10.12 -7.54
C LYS A 885 -36.25 -11.54 -7.26
N LEU A 886 -36.74 -11.79 -6.05
CA LEU A 886 -37.44 -13.03 -5.70
C LEU A 886 -38.92 -12.72 -5.48
N CYS A 887 -39.76 -13.08 -6.45
CA CYS A 887 -41.20 -12.93 -6.35
C CYS A 887 -41.85 -14.20 -5.77
N GLY A 888 -42.98 -14.05 -5.11
CA GLY A 888 -43.70 -15.16 -4.47
C GLY A 888 -45.06 -14.73 -3.93
N ALA A 889 -45.86 -15.70 -3.51
CA ALA A 889 -47.20 -15.45 -2.98
C ALA A 889 -47.16 -15.01 -1.51
N ARG A 890 -47.94 -13.97 -1.19
CA ARG A 890 -48.26 -13.52 0.17
C ARG A 890 -49.77 -13.43 0.31
N GLY A 891 -50.38 -14.49 0.85
CA GLY A 891 -51.82 -14.68 0.79
C GLY A 891 -52.29 -14.80 -0.68
N ASN A 892 -53.10 -13.83 -1.13
CA ASN A 892 -53.65 -13.81 -2.49
C ASN A 892 -52.90 -12.87 -3.47
N ALA A 893 -51.81 -12.22 -3.05
CA ALA A 893 -51.02 -11.32 -3.88
C ALA A 893 -49.66 -11.92 -4.23
N GLU A 894 -49.09 -11.52 -5.37
CA GLU A 894 -47.65 -11.70 -5.66
C GLU A 894 -46.91 -10.46 -5.15
N GLU A 895 -45.94 -10.66 -4.24
CA GLU A 895 -44.99 -9.63 -3.81
C GLU A 895 -43.58 -10.07 -4.22
N CYS A 896 -42.65 -9.11 -4.38
CA CYS A 896 -41.25 -9.40 -4.67
C CYS A 896 -40.32 -8.81 -3.60
N ALA A 897 -39.31 -9.59 -3.23
CA ALA A 897 -38.16 -9.16 -2.45
C ALA A 897 -37.01 -8.75 -3.38
N GLU A 898 -36.19 -7.81 -2.91
CA GLU A 898 -34.97 -7.30 -3.55
C GLU A 898 -33.80 -7.48 -2.59
N MET A 899 -32.56 -7.20 -3.03
CA MET A 899 -31.38 -7.34 -2.17
C MET A 899 -31.46 -6.46 -0.92
N GLY A 900 -30.82 -6.94 0.15
CA GLY A 900 -30.57 -6.21 1.37
C GLY A 900 -31.55 -6.50 2.51
N TRP A 901 -31.08 -6.27 3.73
CA TRP A 901 -31.76 -6.68 4.97
C TRP A 901 -33.08 -5.95 5.19
N SER A 902 -33.11 -4.62 5.00
CA SER A 902 -34.33 -3.80 5.10
C SER A 902 -35.41 -4.15 4.07
N ASN A 903 -35.06 -4.91 3.03
CA ASN A 903 -35.98 -5.36 1.98
C ASN A 903 -36.64 -6.71 2.26
N MET A 904 -36.32 -7.38 3.39
CA MET A 904 -36.85 -8.71 3.75
C MET A 904 -38.37 -8.80 3.63
N LYS A 905 -38.88 -9.90 3.04
CA LYS A 905 -40.32 -10.14 2.83
C LYS A 905 -40.79 -11.43 3.45
N ASN A 906 -42.06 -11.44 3.86
CA ASN A 906 -42.82 -12.65 4.11
C ASN A 906 -43.49 -13.10 2.80
N LEU A 907 -42.90 -14.11 2.17
CA LEU A 907 -43.40 -14.80 0.98
C LEU A 907 -43.46 -16.30 1.30
N THR A 908 -44.58 -16.97 1.03
CA THR A 908 -44.83 -18.33 1.57
C THR A 908 -44.73 -19.45 0.54
N SER A 909 -44.90 -19.15 -0.75
CA SER A 909 -44.98 -20.15 -1.83
C SER A 909 -44.81 -19.52 -3.23
N ASN A 910 -44.82 -20.35 -4.28
CA ASN A 910 -44.76 -19.95 -5.69
C ASN A 910 -43.53 -19.07 -6.05
N PHE A 911 -42.38 -19.41 -5.47
CA PHE A 911 -41.16 -18.61 -5.59
C PHE A 911 -40.60 -18.59 -7.03
N LYS A 912 -40.27 -17.39 -7.51
CA LYS A 912 -39.77 -17.08 -8.85
C LYS A 912 -38.60 -16.11 -8.75
N LEU A 913 -37.40 -16.58 -9.02
CA LEU A 913 -36.21 -15.75 -9.08
C LEU A 913 -36.08 -15.13 -10.47
N LYS A 914 -36.20 -13.82 -10.55
CA LYS A 914 -35.97 -13.02 -11.76
C LYS A 914 -34.56 -12.47 -11.70
N ILE A 915 -33.75 -12.72 -12.73
CA ILE A 915 -32.41 -12.14 -12.87
C ILE A 915 -32.22 -11.62 -14.29
N LYS A 916 -31.68 -10.40 -14.41
CA LYS A 916 -31.31 -9.76 -15.67
C LYS A 916 -29.92 -9.15 -15.53
N VAL A 917 -29.02 -9.56 -16.42
CA VAL A 917 -27.61 -9.14 -16.44
C VAL A 917 -27.17 -8.71 -17.84
N LYS A 918 -26.19 -7.81 -17.88
CA LYS A 918 -25.68 -7.18 -19.09
C LYS A 918 -24.18 -7.00 -19.02
N SER A 919 -23.46 -7.11 -20.12
CA SER A 919 -22.01 -6.82 -20.17
C SER A 919 -21.63 -6.23 -21.52
N ALA A 920 -20.49 -5.55 -21.62
CA ALA A 920 -19.94 -5.17 -22.93
C ALA A 920 -19.62 -6.41 -23.78
N ASP A 921 -19.68 -6.31 -25.11
CA ASP A 921 -19.48 -7.45 -26.02
C ASP A 921 -18.14 -8.20 -25.85
N TRP A 922 -17.12 -7.52 -25.33
CA TRP A 922 -15.81 -8.05 -25.01
C TRP A 922 -15.72 -8.77 -23.66
N VAL A 923 -16.73 -8.65 -22.80
CA VAL A 923 -16.85 -9.33 -21.51
C VAL A 923 -17.81 -10.51 -21.68
N LYS A 924 -17.27 -11.72 -21.87
CA LYS A 924 -18.10 -12.93 -22.05
C LYS A 924 -18.71 -13.39 -20.72
N PHE A 925 -19.78 -14.19 -20.75
CA PHE A 925 -20.26 -14.95 -19.60
C PHE A 925 -21.17 -16.08 -20.07
N ASP A 926 -21.19 -17.20 -19.35
CA ASP A 926 -21.87 -18.43 -19.80
C ASP A 926 -22.45 -19.33 -18.70
N THR A 927 -22.33 -18.93 -17.43
CA THR A 927 -22.68 -19.77 -16.28
C THR A 927 -23.45 -18.96 -15.24
N LEU A 928 -24.54 -19.54 -14.72
CA LEU A 928 -25.34 -18.99 -13.63
C LEU A 928 -25.40 -20.01 -12.48
N LYS A 929 -25.10 -19.56 -11.26
CA LYS A 929 -25.18 -20.33 -10.01
C LYS A 929 -26.06 -19.59 -9.00
N ILE A 930 -27.00 -20.29 -8.39
CA ILE A 930 -27.87 -19.80 -7.33
C ILE A 930 -27.56 -20.58 -6.05
N PHE A 931 -27.42 -19.85 -4.95
CA PHE A 931 -27.14 -20.37 -3.61
C PHE A 931 -28.29 -20.02 -2.68
N ILE A 932 -28.74 -21.01 -1.89
CA ILE A 932 -29.84 -20.87 -0.93
C ILE A 932 -29.44 -21.61 0.34
N ASN A 933 -29.31 -20.90 1.45
CA ASN A 933 -28.99 -21.46 2.78
C ASN A 933 -27.86 -22.52 2.75
N THR A 934 -26.78 -22.31 1.98
CA THR A 934 -25.81 -23.38 1.69
C THR A 934 -25.07 -23.82 2.96
N ARG A 935 -25.55 -24.90 3.61
CA ARG A 935 -25.23 -25.22 5.02
C ARG A 935 -23.83 -25.77 5.28
N LYS A 936 -23.23 -26.49 4.32
CA LYS A 936 -21.95 -27.22 4.48
C LYS A 936 -20.73 -26.35 4.18
N THR A 937 -20.67 -25.18 4.81
CA THR A 937 -19.72 -24.09 4.50
C THR A 937 -18.77 -23.77 5.64
N ALA A 938 -19.09 -24.15 6.89
CA ALA A 938 -18.32 -23.69 8.04
C ALA A 938 -16.92 -24.30 8.10
N ALA A 939 -15.92 -23.45 8.31
CA ALA A 939 -14.53 -23.82 8.52
C ALA A 939 -14.29 -24.28 9.97
N LYS A 940 -13.26 -25.12 10.15
CA LYS A 940 -12.70 -25.41 11.48
C LYS A 940 -11.44 -24.56 11.66
N SER A 941 -11.08 -24.29 12.91
CA SER A 941 -9.76 -23.76 13.25
C SER A 941 -8.65 -24.55 12.54
N LYS A 942 -7.70 -23.85 11.89
CA LYS A 942 -6.63 -24.40 11.04
C LYS A 942 -7.08 -25.23 9.81
N LYS A 943 -8.36 -25.21 9.43
CA LYS A 943 -8.89 -25.88 8.23
C LYS A 943 -9.93 -24.98 7.51
N PRO A 944 -9.48 -24.00 6.70
CA PRO A 944 -10.37 -23.26 5.80
C PRO A 944 -11.01 -24.16 4.74
N VAL A 945 -12.04 -23.65 4.05
CA VAL A 945 -12.80 -24.37 3.03
C VAL A 945 -12.49 -23.80 1.64
N GLU A 946 -11.41 -24.29 1.02
CA GLU A 946 -10.90 -23.81 -0.28
C GLU A 946 -11.83 -24.05 -1.47
N LYS A 947 -12.81 -24.95 -1.35
CA LYS A 947 -13.69 -25.35 -2.45
C LYS A 947 -14.92 -24.44 -2.51
N TRP A 948 -15.30 -24.04 -3.73
CA TRP A 948 -16.57 -23.36 -3.98
C TRP A 948 -17.74 -24.03 -3.22
N PRO A 949 -18.59 -23.25 -2.53
CA PRO A 949 -19.82 -23.77 -1.94
C PRO A 949 -20.67 -24.52 -2.97
N THR A 950 -21.42 -25.54 -2.56
CA THR A 950 -22.35 -26.23 -3.47
C THR A 950 -23.53 -25.31 -3.81
N PRO A 951 -23.80 -25.00 -5.10
CA PRO A 951 -24.99 -24.25 -5.49
C PRO A 951 -26.26 -25.08 -5.30
N TYR A 952 -27.36 -24.40 -4.98
CA TYR A 952 -28.71 -24.99 -4.99
C TYR A 952 -29.16 -25.30 -6.42
N TYR A 953 -28.81 -24.42 -7.36
CA TYR A 953 -29.08 -24.56 -8.79
C TYR A 953 -27.90 -24.00 -9.57
N ALA A 954 -27.47 -24.70 -10.62
CA ALA A 954 -26.43 -24.22 -11.53
C ALA A 954 -26.79 -24.63 -12.96
N THR A 955 -26.59 -23.72 -13.92
CA THR A 955 -26.82 -23.98 -15.34
C THR A 955 -25.85 -23.18 -16.21
N SER A 956 -25.51 -23.73 -17.38
CA SER A 956 -25.00 -22.91 -18.46
C SER A 956 -26.10 -21.99 -19.00
N ILE A 957 -25.72 -20.80 -19.44
CA ILE A 957 -26.58 -19.78 -20.03
C ILE A 957 -25.95 -19.26 -21.32
N THR A 958 -26.77 -18.81 -22.26
CA THR A 958 -26.31 -18.21 -23.51
C THR A 958 -26.84 -16.78 -23.57
N PRO A 959 -26.01 -15.75 -23.32
CA PRO A 959 -26.45 -14.38 -23.47
C PRO A 959 -26.69 -14.04 -24.95
N ILE A 960 -27.66 -13.18 -25.19
CA ILE A 960 -28.07 -12.70 -26.51
C ILE A 960 -27.21 -11.48 -26.85
N PRO A 961 -26.43 -11.49 -27.96
CA PRO A 961 -25.75 -10.30 -28.44
C PRO A 961 -26.73 -9.24 -28.92
N GLN A 962 -26.39 -7.98 -28.68
CA GLN A 962 -27.11 -6.79 -29.11
C GLN A 962 -26.11 -5.77 -29.66
N GLU A 963 -26.51 -4.94 -30.61
CA GLU A 963 -25.68 -3.86 -31.16
C GLU A 963 -26.49 -2.58 -31.38
N ILE A 964 -25.80 -1.43 -31.35
CA ILE A 964 -26.30 -0.15 -31.83
C ILE A 964 -25.29 0.46 -32.81
N GLU A 965 -25.78 1.06 -33.90
CA GLU A 965 -24.96 1.84 -34.83
C GLU A 965 -25.24 3.34 -34.62
N ILE A 966 -24.25 4.08 -34.12
CA ILE A 966 -24.33 5.54 -33.89
C ILE A 966 -23.36 6.21 -34.86
N GLN A 967 -23.90 6.95 -35.83
CA GLN A 967 -23.12 7.67 -36.84
C GLN A 967 -22.06 6.78 -37.54
N GLY A 968 -22.44 5.58 -37.98
CA GLY A 968 -21.56 4.63 -38.65
C GLY A 968 -20.54 3.91 -37.75
N ASN A 969 -20.65 4.05 -36.43
CA ASN A 969 -19.83 3.34 -35.45
C ASN A 969 -20.71 2.32 -34.70
N ARG A 970 -20.27 1.07 -34.58
CA ARG A 970 -21.03 0.00 -33.93
C ARG A 970 -20.51 -0.28 -32.53
N PHE A 971 -21.44 -0.46 -31.60
CA PHE A 971 -21.15 -0.75 -30.20
C PHE A 971 -22.02 -1.93 -29.74
N GLY A 972 -21.39 -3.01 -29.27
CA GLY A 972 -22.06 -4.25 -28.89
C GLY A 972 -22.14 -4.47 -27.38
N TRP A 973 -23.15 -5.24 -26.96
CA TRP A 973 -23.27 -5.77 -25.60
C TRP A 973 -23.93 -7.16 -25.60
N LEU A 974 -23.83 -7.83 -24.46
CA LEU A 974 -24.49 -9.10 -24.17
C LEU A 974 -25.62 -8.87 -23.16
N VAL A 975 -26.75 -9.55 -23.32
CA VAL A 975 -27.88 -9.52 -22.37
C VAL A 975 -28.30 -10.95 -22.02
N PHE A 976 -28.57 -11.23 -20.75
CA PHE A 976 -29.27 -12.45 -20.33
C PHE A 976 -30.37 -12.11 -19.32
N GLU A 977 -31.54 -12.72 -19.50
CA GLU A 977 -32.72 -12.53 -18.66
C GLU A 977 -33.43 -13.88 -18.47
N THR A 978 -33.86 -14.19 -17.25
CA THR A 978 -34.62 -15.42 -16.96
C THR A 978 -35.49 -15.30 -15.70
N GLU A 979 -36.57 -16.09 -15.66
CA GLU A 979 -37.37 -16.36 -14.46
C GLU A 979 -37.23 -17.84 -14.09
N ILE A 980 -36.61 -18.12 -12.95
CA ILE A 980 -36.33 -19.48 -12.46
C ILE A 980 -37.33 -19.80 -11.34
N PRO A 981 -38.18 -20.84 -11.47
CA PRO A 981 -39.01 -21.31 -10.36
C PRO A 981 -38.12 -21.96 -9.30
N LEU A 982 -38.31 -21.58 -8.03
CA LEU A 982 -37.56 -22.13 -6.89
C LEU A 982 -38.48 -22.90 -5.94
N THR A 983 -37.94 -23.95 -5.32
CA THR A 983 -38.61 -24.73 -4.26
C THR A 983 -37.70 -24.74 -3.03
N PRO A 984 -37.56 -23.61 -2.31
CA PRO A 984 -36.74 -23.51 -1.11
C PRO A 984 -37.30 -24.39 0.02
N PRO A 985 -36.51 -24.65 1.09
CA PRO A 985 -37.01 -25.22 2.34
C PRO A 985 -38.18 -24.41 2.93
N ALA A 986 -38.94 -24.97 3.87
CA ALA A 986 -40.03 -24.27 4.56
C ALA A 986 -39.55 -23.45 5.78
N GLU A 987 -38.30 -23.01 5.74
CA GLU A 987 -37.56 -22.28 6.79
C GLU A 987 -37.11 -20.94 6.19
N ASP A 988 -36.81 -19.94 7.01
CA ASP A 988 -36.34 -18.65 6.48
C ASP A 988 -35.08 -18.82 5.63
N PHE A 989 -34.98 -18.07 4.54
CA PHE A 989 -33.90 -18.29 3.58
C PHE A 989 -33.37 -17.04 2.90
N TRP A 990 -32.08 -17.10 2.61
CA TRP A 990 -31.37 -16.10 1.81
C TRP A 990 -31.11 -16.66 0.41
N VAL A 991 -31.05 -15.79 -0.61
CA VAL A 991 -30.69 -16.16 -1.99
C VAL A 991 -29.58 -15.27 -2.52
N VAL A 992 -28.50 -15.88 -2.99
CA VAL A 992 -27.37 -15.22 -3.69
C VAL A 992 -27.22 -15.82 -5.08
N ALA A 993 -26.93 -14.98 -6.08
CA ALA A 993 -26.58 -15.40 -7.42
C ALA A 993 -25.13 -15.05 -7.76
N VAL A 994 -24.49 -15.93 -8.53
CA VAL A 994 -23.18 -15.71 -9.16
C VAL A 994 -23.34 -15.95 -10.66
N VAL A 995 -22.84 -15.02 -11.48
CA VAL A 995 -22.74 -15.17 -12.94
C VAL A 995 -21.27 -15.13 -13.33
N SER A 996 -20.83 -16.04 -14.21
CA SER A 996 -19.40 -16.26 -14.50
C SER A 996 -19.14 -16.79 -15.92
N CYS A 997 -17.86 -16.83 -16.31
CA CYS A 997 -17.33 -17.60 -17.44
C CYS A 997 -16.66 -18.90 -16.93
N GLU A 998 -17.20 -20.06 -17.28
CA GLU A 998 -16.65 -21.36 -16.83
C GLU A 998 -16.61 -22.48 -17.89
N ASN A 999 -17.39 -22.40 -18.98
CA ASN A 999 -17.57 -23.52 -19.90
C ASN A 999 -17.10 -23.19 -21.34
N SER A 1000 -17.99 -22.61 -22.13
CA SER A 1000 -17.75 -22.13 -23.50
C SER A 1000 -16.77 -20.97 -23.61
N CYS A 1001 -16.50 -20.26 -22.51
CA CYS A 1001 -15.44 -19.25 -22.47
C CYS A 1001 -14.03 -19.85 -22.51
N GLU A 1002 -13.81 -21.13 -22.22
CA GLU A 1002 -12.48 -21.74 -22.26
C GLU A 1002 -12.15 -22.27 -23.66
N PRO A 1003 -10.98 -21.99 -24.27
CA PRO A 1003 -9.81 -21.26 -23.74
C PRO A 1003 -9.72 -19.80 -24.24
N GLU A 1004 -10.84 -19.12 -24.50
CA GLU A 1004 -10.86 -17.71 -24.90
C GLU A 1004 -10.64 -16.80 -23.69
N ASN A 1005 -9.51 -16.07 -23.64
CA ASN A 1005 -9.21 -15.14 -22.55
C ASN A 1005 -10.32 -14.06 -22.43
N PRO A 1006 -11.27 -14.16 -21.48
CA PRO A 1006 -12.66 -13.71 -21.69
C PRO A 1006 -12.89 -12.21 -21.46
N MET A 1007 -11.81 -11.48 -21.16
CA MET A 1007 -11.76 -10.03 -20.96
C MET A 1007 -10.61 -9.37 -21.77
N PHE A 1008 -9.82 -10.19 -22.48
CA PHE A 1008 -8.70 -9.72 -23.29
C PHE A 1008 -9.23 -9.09 -24.61
N PRO A 1009 -8.62 -8.01 -25.12
CA PRO A 1009 -7.41 -7.34 -24.67
C PRO A 1009 -7.61 -6.09 -23.78
N VAL A 1010 -8.83 -5.85 -23.27
CA VAL A 1010 -9.10 -4.67 -22.43
C VAL A 1010 -8.51 -4.86 -21.03
N ILE A 1011 -8.65 -6.06 -20.47
CA ILE A 1011 -7.80 -6.54 -19.39
C ILE A 1011 -6.60 -7.23 -20.05
N VAL A 1012 -5.38 -6.80 -19.69
CA VAL A 1012 -4.14 -7.28 -20.32
C VAL A 1012 -3.64 -8.60 -19.72
N ASP A 1013 -4.00 -8.89 -18.46
CA ASP A 1013 -3.87 -10.23 -17.90
C ASP A 1013 -4.96 -11.15 -18.47
N LYS A 1014 -4.50 -12.22 -19.12
CA LYS A 1014 -5.29 -13.22 -19.83
C LYS A 1014 -6.04 -14.17 -18.89
N ARG A 1015 -5.61 -14.28 -17.63
CA ARG A 1015 -6.15 -15.20 -16.62
C ARG A 1015 -7.46 -14.71 -15.99
N VAL A 1016 -7.77 -13.42 -16.13
CA VAL A 1016 -8.87 -12.76 -15.43
C VAL A 1016 -10.20 -13.17 -16.06
N LYS A 1017 -11.11 -13.64 -15.20
CA LYS A 1017 -12.44 -14.12 -15.61
C LYS A 1017 -13.54 -13.16 -15.16
N PRO A 1018 -14.53 -12.88 -16.03
CA PRO A 1018 -15.64 -12.03 -15.69
C PRO A 1018 -16.58 -12.75 -14.72
N MET A 1019 -17.02 -12.01 -13.71
CA MET A 1019 -17.84 -12.50 -12.61
C MET A 1019 -18.73 -11.36 -12.06
N LEU A 1020 -19.93 -11.74 -11.63
CA LEU A 1020 -20.81 -10.96 -10.77
C LEU A 1020 -21.22 -11.81 -9.57
N ILE A 1021 -21.30 -11.20 -8.39
CA ILE A 1021 -21.81 -11.81 -7.14
C ILE A 1021 -22.84 -10.86 -6.54
N THR A 1022 -24.09 -11.30 -6.35
CA THR A 1022 -25.11 -10.49 -5.68
C THR A 1022 -24.95 -10.54 -4.16
N ASN A 1023 -25.36 -9.49 -3.44
CA ASN A 1023 -25.71 -9.68 -2.02
C ASN A 1023 -27.06 -10.40 -1.88
N PRO A 1024 -27.44 -10.82 -0.65
CA PRO A 1024 -28.58 -11.71 -0.49
C PRO A 1024 -29.92 -10.97 -0.56
N ILE A 1025 -30.90 -11.65 -1.16
CA ILE A 1025 -32.32 -11.40 -0.91
C ILE A 1025 -32.73 -12.23 0.31
N TYR A 1026 -33.43 -11.64 1.28
CA TYR A 1026 -33.85 -12.30 2.53
C TYR A 1026 -35.37 -12.56 2.56
N ILE A 1027 -35.78 -13.76 2.95
CA ILE A 1027 -37.20 -14.16 3.11
C ILE A 1027 -37.45 -14.67 4.54
N ASP A 1028 -38.39 -14.01 5.23
CA ASP A 1028 -39.03 -14.45 6.48
C ASP A 1028 -40.23 -15.34 6.11
N GLN A 1029 -39.98 -16.62 5.84
CA GLN A 1029 -41.00 -17.52 5.32
C GLN A 1029 -41.98 -17.96 6.43
N ASN A 1030 -41.53 -17.97 7.69
CA ASN A 1030 -42.37 -18.34 8.82
C ASN A 1030 -43.30 -17.19 9.26
N GLY A 1031 -42.85 -15.94 9.13
CA GLY A 1031 -43.63 -14.73 9.35
C GLY A 1031 -43.56 -14.11 10.75
N ASP A 1032 -42.60 -14.51 11.59
CA ASP A 1032 -42.45 -13.97 12.94
C ASP A 1032 -41.69 -12.64 13.03
N GLY A 1033 -41.26 -12.10 11.88
CA GLY A 1033 -40.54 -10.83 11.76
C GLY A 1033 -39.05 -10.91 12.07
N LYS A 1034 -38.48 -12.12 12.18
CA LYS A 1034 -37.04 -12.35 12.33
C LYS A 1034 -36.51 -13.15 11.14
N PHE A 1035 -35.20 -13.19 11.00
CA PHE A 1035 -34.52 -14.08 10.06
C PHE A 1035 -33.86 -15.23 10.83
N THR A 1036 -34.47 -16.41 10.76
CA THR A 1036 -34.04 -17.63 11.47
C THR A 1036 -33.75 -18.78 10.49
N PRO A 1037 -32.72 -18.66 9.64
CA PRO A 1037 -32.35 -19.69 8.68
C PRO A 1037 -31.83 -20.97 9.36
N PRO A 1038 -31.90 -22.13 8.67
CA PRO A 1038 -31.35 -23.38 9.15
C PRO A 1038 -29.83 -23.27 9.41
N PRO A 1039 -29.35 -23.65 10.60
CA PRO A 1039 -28.00 -23.33 11.04
C PRO A 1039 -26.92 -24.01 10.17
N PRO A 1040 -25.73 -23.40 10.05
CA PRO A 1040 -24.65 -23.98 9.28
C PRO A 1040 -24.13 -25.27 9.94
N THR A 1041 -23.32 -25.98 9.17
CA THR A 1041 -22.60 -27.19 9.56
C THR A 1041 -21.19 -27.11 8.98
N TYR A 1042 -20.22 -27.80 9.59
CA TYR A 1042 -18.90 -27.94 8.97
C TYR A 1042 -19.00 -28.46 7.53
N ALA A 1043 -18.13 -27.96 6.66
CA ALA A 1043 -17.88 -28.58 5.38
C ALA A 1043 -17.41 -30.05 5.56
N GLU A 1044 -17.73 -30.90 4.58
CA GLU A 1044 -17.27 -32.29 4.60
C GLU A 1044 -15.76 -32.33 4.38
N GLU A 1045 -15.02 -32.95 5.30
CA GLU A 1045 -13.58 -33.16 5.13
C GLU A 1045 -13.35 -34.12 3.96
N SER A 1046 -13.03 -33.58 2.78
CA SER A 1046 -12.64 -34.42 1.66
C SER A 1046 -11.33 -35.11 2.01
N SER A 1047 -11.33 -36.45 1.91
CA SER A 1047 -10.11 -37.24 1.74
C SER A 1047 -9.20 -36.52 0.73
N GLN A 1048 -7.91 -36.36 1.02
CA GLN A 1048 -6.98 -35.57 0.21
C GLN A 1048 -7.21 -35.76 -1.29
N ALA A 1049 -7.66 -34.70 -1.96
CA ALA A 1049 -7.55 -34.62 -3.41
C ALA A 1049 -6.06 -34.66 -3.77
N PRO A 1050 -5.65 -35.33 -4.87
CA PRO A 1050 -4.27 -35.31 -5.29
C PRO A 1050 -3.80 -33.86 -5.55
N HIS A 1051 -2.51 -33.61 -5.36
CA HIS A 1051 -1.91 -32.33 -5.73
C HIS A 1051 -2.24 -31.97 -7.18
N TYR A 1052 -2.42 -30.68 -7.43
CA TYR A 1052 -2.47 -30.10 -8.76
C TYR A 1052 -1.04 -30.16 -9.36
N GLU A 1053 -0.68 -31.29 -9.97
CA GLU A 1053 0.53 -31.39 -10.79
C GLU A 1053 0.26 -30.78 -12.18
N ASP A 1054 1.18 -29.92 -12.64
CA ASP A 1054 1.11 -29.29 -13.96
C ASP A 1054 1.12 -30.33 -15.10
N HIS A 1055 0.42 -30.03 -16.20
CA HIS A 1055 0.18 -30.95 -17.30
C HIS A 1055 1.37 -31.08 -18.28
N GLN A 1056 2.55 -31.40 -17.74
CA GLN A 1056 3.78 -31.59 -18.52
C GLN A 1056 4.38 -33.00 -18.41
N LYS A 1057 4.09 -33.81 -19.44
CA LYS A 1057 4.95 -34.84 -20.08
C LYS A 1057 6.03 -35.48 -19.17
N ASN A 1058 6.00 -36.79 -18.95
CA ASN A 1058 6.40 -37.77 -19.96
C ASN A 1058 6.06 -39.23 -19.58
N GLY A 1059 6.24 -40.16 -20.52
CA GLY A 1059 5.79 -41.56 -20.36
C GLY A 1059 6.75 -42.54 -19.67
N LYS A 1060 6.14 -43.56 -19.05
CA LYS A 1060 6.66 -44.91 -18.72
C LYS A 1060 7.94 -45.03 -17.87
N GLY A 1061 7.82 -45.59 -16.65
CA GLY A 1061 8.93 -46.40 -16.10
C GLY A 1061 8.99 -46.77 -14.62
N ILE A 1062 8.18 -47.75 -14.18
CA ILE A 1062 8.51 -48.74 -13.11
C ILE A 1062 8.75 -48.23 -11.66
N ALA A 1063 8.12 -48.91 -10.69
CA ALA A 1063 8.30 -48.70 -9.25
C ALA A 1063 8.95 -49.94 -8.56
N PRO A 1064 9.09 -50.01 -7.22
CA PRO A 1064 10.23 -49.43 -6.53
C PRO A 1064 11.00 -50.46 -5.65
N LYS A 1065 12.20 -50.10 -5.17
CA LYS A 1065 12.81 -50.78 -4.01
C LYS A 1065 13.45 -49.80 -3.02
N SER A 1066 13.28 -50.11 -1.74
CA SER A 1066 13.65 -49.27 -0.60
C SER A 1066 15.08 -49.50 -0.12
N LYS A 1067 15.63 -48.50 0.58
CA LYS A 1067 16.50 -48.69 1.74
C LYS A 1067 16.45 -47.45 2.63
N ARG A 1068 16.41 -47.67 3.95
CA ARG A 1068 16.58 -46.60 4.95
C ARG A 1068 18.04 -46.15 4.96
N GLY A 1069 18.26 -44.84 4.96
CA GLY A 1069 19.56 -44.18 5.11
C GLY A 1069 19.45 -43.06 6.15
N LYS A 1070 20.58 -42.63 6.73
CA LYS A 1070 20.64 -41.68 7.85
C LYS A 1070 20.11 -40.30 7.47
N THR A 1071 19.68 -39.54 8.48
CA THR A 1071 19.40 -38.11 8.39
C THR A 1071 20.70 -37.31 8.34
N ASP A 1072 20.97 -36.64 7.23
CA ASP A 1072 21.92 -35.52 7.16
C ASP A 1072 21.15 -34.20 7.26
N GLU A 1073 21.45 -33.39 8.27
CA GLU A 1073 20.73 -32.14 8.57
C GLU A 1073 20.95 -31.04 7.52
N ASN A 1074 22.05 -31.14 6.76
CA ASN A 1074 22.42 -30.19 5.71
C ASN A 1074 21.45 -30.13 4.52
N ASN A 1075 20.49 -31.06 4.38
CA ASN A 1075 19.53 -31.04 3.27
C ASN A 1075 18.12 -30.54 3.65
N ILE A 1076 18.05 -29.57 4.57
CA ILE A 1076 16.91 -28.66 4.69
C ILE A 1076 16.92 -27.63 3.55
N LEU A 1077 18.10 -27.18 3.10
CA LEU A 1077 18.20 -26.09 2.12
C LEU A 1077 17.70 -26.47 0.72
N GLU A 1078 18.03 -27.65 0.14
CA GLU A 1078 17.40 -28.04 -1.13
C GLU A 1078 15.90 -28.31 -0.95
N LYS A 1079 15.45 -28.78 0.22
CA LYS A 1079 14.02 -29.04 0.45
C LYS A 1079 13.23 -27.74 0.44
N ILE A 1080 13.72 -26.71 1.13
CA ILE A 1080 13.17 -25.35 1.07
C ILE A 1080 13.21 -24.85 -0.38
N ILE A 1081 14.37 -24.88 -1.05
CA ILE A 1081 14.49 -24.39 -2.44
C ILE A 1081 13.53 -25.15 -3.40
N LYS A 1082 13.35 -26.47 -3.24
CA LYS A 1082 12.44 -27.29 -4.07
C LYS A 1082 10.96 -27.14 -3.69
N SER A 1083 10.61 -26.78 -2.45
CA SER A 1083 9.23 -26.40 -2.09
C SER A 1083 8.89 -24.95 -2.46
N LEU A 1084 9.90 -24.09 -2.65
CA LEU A 1084 9.74 -22.70 -3.07
C LEU A 1084 9.74 -22.49 -4.59
N HIS A 1085 10.06 -23.51 -5.40
CA HIS A 1085 9.93 -23.45 -6.86
C HIS A 1085 8.50 -23.81 -7.32
N ILE A 1086 7.51 -23.00 -6.92
CA ILE A 1086 6.13 -23.05 -7.44
C ILE A 1086 5.66 -21.63 -7.81
N HIS A 1087 6.25 -21.10 -8.88
CA HIS A 1087 5.83 -19.91 -9.64
C HIS A 1087 6.26 -20.13 -11.11
#